data_AF-A0A9J7MJG3-F1
#
_entry.id   AF-A0A9J7MJG3-F1
#
_cell.length_a   1.000
_cell.length_b   1.000
_cell.length_c   1.000
_cell.angle_alpha   90.00
_cell.angle_beta   90.00
_cell.angle_gamma   90.00
#
_symmetry.space_group_name_H-M   'P 1'
#
loop_
_entity.id
_entity.type
_entity.pdbx_description
1 polymer ?
#
loop_
_entity_poly.entity_id
_entity_poly.type
_entity_poly.pdbx_seq_one_letter_code
_entity_poly.pdbx_strand_id
1 'polypeptide(L)'
;MRNLTICPVLLLLCLAGAIAQVEIPTFLPTSDTTARPTTRESPLLNANDDPTVLQGSLKYPNGTACLLYKMGLAVQILYGTTDSRIGVARFALPTDTTVGGFCGVTAAMLQFAFNNGTYNVSLEFTNDGKQFEVSAASVGWVFDSTNFPNASLQGKSAAQNNTQGDLGLFYAPLGQSYLCRSEDSKEISVDVTLFFIEVQVQPFDVTAGKFGQPLECKKDMPTTPAPTTKVPTTPAMNTTTAPNTTLAPTTTASPIMNTTTVPGTTASPPTHRGKWHVRSENDTCLLAYMAVRFEAHYLTNDGSNGTAAVWLPTDATADGSCSEHNSVIELRSDVSNLTINFLKAAGSTSWSASSIFFSYRELPAFFIDTANPGQQHIVRVDHINMFMTGTGQSYKCDTEISVPLKDGVTLKLSQLQVQAFDVQHGDFGTPKRCPADLPPTPAPTMTPLCPHLPPPGKWVVKDAKGNPCLLADMALQLRSRYITADNATTVGCIGIPTNADVTGVCGQNTSQLSLSFHAGEFNITFTFSESPQNSSNPGSGDKFGVSQVSVEYFINDIWFPSAQQQGQRVKITTPNMEIFEARVGQSYQCMRQTNVTLNKDVTLFTQDLHLQPFSVSGYGFAKSYVCPEDPTPEPSWKANIVPMAVGCALGAFVIVVTLGTYIVYRRRQKRMAGYSLLSTT
;
A
#
# COMPACT_ATOMS: atom_id res chain seq x y z
N MET A 1 -49.61 44.44 9.74
CA MET A 1 -50.21 45.73 10.19
C MET A 1 -49.99 45.77 11.70
N ARG A 2 -49.15 46.68 12.24
CA ARG A 2 -49.50 48.04 12.73
C ARG A 2 -50.54 47.99 13.88
N ASN A 3 -50.38 48.64 15.04
CA ASN A 3 -49.50 49.73 15.51
C ASN A 3 -49.17 49.54 17.02
N LEU A 4 -48.01 49.96 17.57
CA LEU A 4 -47.58 51.33 17.95
C LEU A 4 -48.45 51.93 19.08
N THR A 5 -47.92 52.29 20.27
CA THR A 5 -47.32 53.60 20.68
C THR A 5 -46.89 53.54 22.18
N ILE A 6 -46.11 54.43 22.83
CA ILE A 6 -45.66 55.83 22.60
C ILE A 6 -44.29 56.07 23.32
N CYS A 7 -43.55 57.13 22.95
CA CYS A 7 -42.35 57.63 23.67
C CYS A 7 -42.32 59.18 23.69
N PRO A 8 -41.86 59.81 24.80
CA PRO A 8 -41.20 61.13 24.78
C PRO A 8 -40.02 61.27 25.81
N VAL A 9 -39.17 62.33 25.85
CA VAL A 9 -38.45 63.11 24.80
C VAL A 9 -37.42 64.07 25.46
N LEU A 10 -36.15 64.11 25.00
CA LEU A 10 -35.11 65.19 25.20
C LEU A 10 -34.60 65.50 26.66
N LEU A 11 -33.47 66.16 27.00
CA LEU A 11 -32.20 66.60 26.32
C LEU A 11 -31.17 67.23 27.33
N LEU A 12 -29.84 66.98 27.19
CA LEU A 12 -28.65 67.78 27.67
C LEU A 12 -28.49 68.07 29.20
N LEU A 13 -27.31 68.37 29.81
CA LEU A 13 -26.01 68.94 29.38
C LEU A 13 -24.82 68.52 30.32
N CYS A 14 -23.58 68.88 29.94
CA CYS A 14 -22.27 68.60 30.58
C CYS A 14 -22.07 69.18 32.02
N LEU A 15 -20.96 69.05 32.79
CA LEU A 15 -19.50 68.94 32.46
C LEU A 15 -18.65 68.60 33.72
N ALA A 16 -17.43 68.05 33.54
CA ALA A 16 -16.22 68.07 34.41
C ALA A 16 -16.19 67.37 35.81
N GLY A 17 -15.13 66.59 36.03
CA GLY A 17 -14.70 66.04 37.34
C GLY A 17 -13.47 65.14 37.21
N ALA A 18 -12.29 65.61 37.61
CA ALA A 18 -10.99 64.98 37.31
C ALA A 18 -10.61 63.77 38.19
N ILE A 19 -9.85 62.83 37.64
CA ILE A 19 -8.91 61.96 38.39
C ILE A 19 -7.59 61.86 37.59
N ALA A 20 -6.46 61.93 38.30
CA ALA A 20 -5.10 61.90 37.76
C ALA A 20 -4.50 60.47 37.73
N GLN A 21 -3.34 60.35 37.09
CA GLN A 21 -2.75 59.11 36.56
C GLN A 21 -2.03 58.20 37.58
N VAL A 22 -1.83 56.93 37.19
CA VAL A 22 -0.53 56.24 37.23
C VAL A 22 -0.32 55.52 35.89
N GLU A 23 0.93 55.40 35.44
CA GLU A 23 1.33 55.17 34.04
C GLU A 23 1.60 53.70 33.65
N ILE A 24 1.47 53.40 32.35
CA ILE A 24 2.22 52.34 31.65
C ILE A 24 2.68 52.94 30.31
N PRO A 25 4.00 53.02 30.00
CA PRO A 25 4.47 53.66 28.78
C PRO A 25 4.48 52.68 27.59
N THR A 26 3.87 53.11 26.48
CA THR A 26 4.15 52.60 25.14
C THR A 26 5.18 53.53 24.47
N PHE A 27 6.12 52.97 23.70
CA PHE A 27 6.97 53.74 22.80
C PHE A 27 7.04 53.07 21.42
N LEU A 28 6.85 53.87 20.37
CA LEU A 28 7.06 53.50 18.98
C LEU A 28 8.56 53.52 18.64
N PRO A 29 9.03 52.76 17.63
CA PRO A 29 10.28 53.02 16.96
C PRO A 29 10.10 54.02 15.80
N THR A 30 11.01 54.99 15.71
CA THR A 30 11.20 55.90 14.57
C THR A 30 12.21 55.35 13.55
N SER A 31 12.24 55.94 12.35
CA SER A 31 13.06 55.53 11.21
C SER A 31 14.53 55.99 11.25
N ASP A 32 15.36 55.27 10.48
CA ASP A 32 16.72 55.59 10.00
C ASP A 32 17.89 55.76 10.99
N THR A 33 18.86 54.84 10.92
CA THR A 33 20.10 55.02 10.11
C THR A 33 21.02 53.79 10.19
N THR A 34 21.46 53.33 9.01
CA THR A 34 22.61 52.47 8.67
C THR A 34 23.51 51.94 9.81
N ALA A 35 23.39 50.65 10.12
CA ALA A 35 24.47 49.84 10.73
C ALA A 35 24.49 48.42 10.17
N ARG A 36 25.66 47.94 9.75
CA ARG A 36 25.89 46.62 9.12
C ARG A 36 25.70 45.49 10.15
N PRO A 37 24.72 44.57 9.99
CA PRO A 37 24.66 43.37 10.81
C PRO A 37 25.70 42.36 10.33
N THR A 38 26.61 41.95 11.22
CA THR A 38 27.43 40.75 11.03
C THR A 38 26.53 39.52 11.03
N THR A 39 26.62 38.72 9.98
CA THR A 39 26.00 37.40 9.88
C THR A 39 26.47 36.51 11.03
N ARG A 40 25.58 36.27 12.00
CA ARG A 40 25.67 35.11 12.87
C ARG A 40 24.94 33.97 12.16
N GLU A 41 25.69 33.02 11.64
CA GLU A 41 25.12 31.77 11.15
C GLU A 41 24.39 31.07 12.30
N SER A 42 23.10 30.82 12.10
CA SER A 42 22.34 29.81 12.84
C SER A 42 22.06 28.68 11.85
N PRO A 43 22.21 27.39 12.23
CA PRO A 43 22.17 26.32 11.26
C PRO A 43 20.77 26.17 10.65
N LEU A 44 20.71 26.11 9.33
CA LEU A 44 19.62 25.42 8.64
C LEU A 44 19.76 23.93 8.98
N LEU A 45 18.79 23.36 9.68
CA LEU A 45 18.70 21.90 9.81
C LEU A 45 18.23 21.38 8.44
N ASN A 46 19.10 20.65 7.74
CA ASN A 46 18.80 20.17 6.41
C ASN A 46 17.91 18.92 6.49
N ALA A 47 17.03 18.72 5.51
CA ALA A 47 16.21 17.50 5.40
C ALA A 47 17.00 16.23 4.99
N ASN A 48 18.32 16.22 5.23
CA ASN A 48 19.30 15.20 4.84
C ASN A 48 20.23 14.79 6.01
N ASP A 49 19.96 15.22 7.25
CA ASP A 49 20.74 14.77 8.42
C ASP A 49 20.34 13.33 8.80
N ASP A 50 21.35 12.46 9.00
CA ASP A 50 21.15 11.10 9.51
C ASP A 50 20.39 11.13 10.86
N PRO A 51 19.47 10.19 11.14
CA PRO A 51 18.69 10.21 12.36
C PRO A 51 19.58 10.16 13.60
N THR A 52 19.52 11.19 14.44
CA THR A 52 20.31 11.25 15.68
C THR A 52 19.94 10.07 16.58
N VAL A 53 20.94 9.23 16.89
CA VAL A 53 20.75 8.01 17.69
C VAL A 53 20.64 8.39 19.18
N LEU A 54 19.41 8.40 19.68
CA LEU A 54 19.12 8.65 21.10
C LEU A 54 19.32 7.36 21.90
N GLN A 55 19.84 7.47 23.13
CA GLN A 55 20.00 6.33 24.03
C GLN A 55 19.69 6.66 25.49
N GLY A 56 19.12 5.71 26.23
CA GLY A 56 18.77 5.91 27.64
C GLY A 56 17.99 4.76 28.27
N SER A 57 17.38 5.04 29.42
CA SER A 57 16.60 4.08 30.20
C SER A 57 15.35 4.70 30.81
N LEU A 58 14.21 4.04 30.70
CA LEU A 58 13.07 4.25 31.61
C LEU A 58 13.23 3.37 32.86
N LYS A 59 12.61 3.80 33.96
CA LYS A 59 12.69 3.12 35.26
C LYS A 59 11.32 2.90 35.89
N TYR A 60 11.16 1.79 36.60
CA TYR A 60 10.05 1.57 37.51
C TYR A 60 10.08 2.61 38.66
N PRO A 61 8.94 2.83 39.37
CA PRO A 61 8.91 3.68 40.57
C PRO A 61 9.90 3.28 41.68
N ASN A 62 10.38 2.03 41.68
CA ASN A 62 11.40 1.54 42.61
C ASN A 62 12.85 1.91 42.19
N GLY A 63 13.04 2.63 41.08
CA GLY A 63 14.34 3.06 40.55
C GLY A 63 15.07 2.05 39.65
N THR A 64 14.55 0.83 39.50
CA THR A 64 15.12 -0.21 38.61
C THR A 64 14.82 0.12 37.15
N ALA A 65 15.79 -0.07 36.25
CA ALA A 65 15.55 0.07 34.82
C ALA A 65 14.51 -0.95 34.33
N CYS A 66 13.65 -0.53 33.42
CA CYS A 66 12.51 -1.32 32.91
C CYS A 66 12.37 -1.27 31.39
N LEU A 67 12.98 -0.27 30.74
CA LEU A 67 13.12 -0.22 29.30
C LEU A 67 14.45 0.45 28.99
N LEU A 68 15.30 -0.23 28.21
CA LEU A 68 16.50 0.35 27.63
C LEU A 68 16.28 0.60 26.15
N TYR A 69 16.77 1.73 25.65
CA TYR A 69 16.71 2.06 24.23
C TYR A 69 18.03 2.68 23.76
N LYS A 70 18.38 2.38 22.52
CA LYS A 70 19.29 3.09 21.63
C LYS A 70 18.60 3.06 20.26
N MET A 71 18.31 4.19 19.62
CA MET A 71 17.73 4.22 18.27
C MET A 71 17.83 5.60 17.65
N GLY A 72 18.16 5.65 16.37
CA GLY A 72 17.82 6.77 15.49
C GLY A 72 16.40 6.59 14.97
N LEU A 73 15.63 7.68 14.94
CA LEU A 73 14.25 7.69 14.49
C LEU A 73 13.98 8.95 13.67
N ALA A 74 13.27 8.79 12.56
CA ALA A 74 12.74 9.87 11.75
C ALA A 74 11.29 9.61 11.36
N VAL A 75 10.54 10.68 11.10
CA VAL A 75 9.12 10.65 10.75
C VAL A 75 8.94 11.33 9.40
N GLN A 76 8.18 10.69 8.51
CA GLN A 76 7.62 11.29 7.32
C GLN A 76 6.11 11.46 7.50
N ILE A 77 5.60 12.64 7.17
CA ILE A 77 4.17 12.97 7.20
C ILE A 77 3.74 13.61 5.88
N LEU A 78 2.71 13.06 5.26
CA LEU A 78 2.01 13.64 4.11
C LEU A 78 0.92 14.59 4.63
N TYR A 79 0.73 15.75 3.99
CA TYR A 79 -0.26 16.72 4.43
C TYR A 79 -0.85 17.54 3.28
N GLY A 80 -2.12 17.92 3.38
CA GLY A 80 -2.77 18.80 2.41
C GLY A 80 -2.29 20.24 2.56
N THR A 81 -2.05 20.92 1.44
CA THR A 81 -1.70 22.35 1.38
C THR A 81 -2.89 23.23 0.98
N THR A 82 -2.78 24.54 1.21
CA THR A 82 -3.83 25.54 0.90
C THR A 82 -4.13 25.68 -0.59
N ASP A 83 -3.21 25.29 -1.46
CA ASP A 83 -3.37 25.20 -2.92
C ASP A 83 -3.83 23.80 -3.38
N SER A 84 -4.34 22.97 -2.46
CA SER A 84 -4.89 21.62 -2.72
C SER A 84 -3.88 20.61 -3.29
N ARG A 85 -2.59 20.77 -2.97
CA ARG A 85 -1.54 19.76 -3.23
C ARG A 85 -1.27 18.93 -1.97
N ILE A 86 -0.33 17.99 -2.09
CA ILE A 86 0.21 17.21 -0.96
C ILE A 86 1.64 17.66 -0.71
N GLY A 87 1.89 18.23 0.46
CA GLY A 87 3.24 18.47 0.98
C GLY A 87 3.79 17.23 1.68
N VAL A 88 5.12 17.15 1.77
CA VAL A 88 5.83 16.09 2.50
C VAL A 88 6.70 16.74 3.57
N ALA A 89 6.40 16.48 4.83
CA ALA A 89 7.26 16.82 5.95
C ALA A 89 8.12 15.61 6.29
N ARG A 90 9.44 15.80 6.45
CA ARG A 90 10.36 14.80 7.01
C ARG A 90 11.18 15.46 8.10
N PHE A 91 11.23 14.84 9.27
CA PHE A 91 12.04 15.31 10.40
C PHE A 91 12.62 14.12 11.18
N ALA A 92 13.92 14.16 11.42
CA ALA A 92 14.59 13.31 12.39
C ALA A 92 14.30 13.79 13.82
N LEU A 93 14.42 12.91 14.81
CA LEU A 93 14.36 13.33 16.21
C LEU A 93 15.55 14.23 16.55
N PRO A 94 15.32 15.47 17.04
CA PRO A 94 16.41 16.38 17.39
C PRO A 94 17.08 16.02 18.71
N THR A 95 18.28 16.56 18.94
CA THR A 95 19.08 16.30 20.16
C THR A 95 18.43 16.77 21.47
N ASP A 96 17.46 17.69 21.41
CA ASP A 96 16.68 18.18 22.56
C ASP A 96 15.41 17.35 22.83
N THR A 97 15.22 16.22 22.13
CA THR A 97 14.10 15.31 22.37
C THR A 97 14.03 14.86 23.82
N THR A 98 12.94 15.21 24.50
CA THR A 98 12.60 14.67 25.80
C THR A 98 12.09 13.24 25.64
N VAL A 99 12.61 12.31 26.42
CA VAL A 99 12.17 10.91 26.41
C VAL A 99 11.45 10.59 27.71
N GLY A 100 10.18 10.23 27.58
CA GLY A 100 9.29 9.80 28.65
C GLY A 100 8.70 8.42 28.35
N GLY A 101 7.69 8.05 29.12
CA GLY A 101 7.05 6.75 29.00
C GLY A 101 6.51 6.21 30.32
N PHE A 102 6.02 4.98 30.30
CA PHE A 102 5.65 4.23 31.50
C PHE A 102 6.17 2.80 31.41
N CYS A 103 6.32 2.15 32.57
CA CYS A 103 6.64 0.74 32.65
C CYS A 103 5.66 0.02 33.58
N GLY A 104 4.88 -0.89 33.01
CA GLY A 104 4.09 -1.89 33.72
C GLY A 104 4.78 -3.25 33.73
N VAL A 105 3.99 -4.28 34.05
CA VAL A 105 4.42 -5.69 34.06
C VAL A 105 4.10 -6.42 32.75
N THR A 106 3.07 -5.99 32.03
CA THR A 106 2.61 -6.57 30.75
C THR A 106 2.67 -5.59 29.58
N ALA A 107 2.72 -4.29 29.87
CA ALA A 107 2.81 -3.21 28.89
C ALA A 107 3.85 -2.16 29.34
N ALA A 108 4.59 -1.59 28.39
CA ALA A 108 5.49 -0.47 28.60
C ALA A 108 5.44 0.47 27.40
N MET A 109 5.56 1.78 27.61
CA MET A 109 5.54 2.76 26.54
C MET A 109 6.85 3.54 26.54
N LEU A 110 7.46 3.69 25.38
CA LEU A 110 8.55 4.62 25.11
C LEU A 110 7.99 5.80 24.32
N GLN A 111 8.11 7.01 24.86
CA GLN A 111 7.60 8.22 24.22
C GLN A 111 8.72 9.22 24.01
N PHE A 112 8.89 9.64 22.76
CA PHE A 112 9.74 10.74 22.35
C PHE A 112 8.87 11.98 22.18
N ALA A 113 9.26 13.10 22.76
CA ALA A 113 8.56 14.38 22.61
C ALA A 113 9.56 15.52 22.44
N PHE A 114 9.41 16.33 21.39
CA PHE A 114 10.32 17.42 21.06
C PHE A 114 9.53 18.69 20.67
N ASN A 115 10.25 19.81 20.50
CA ASN A 115 9.66 21.12 20.27
C ASN A 115 8.56 21.44 21.31
N ASN A 116 8.95 21.41 22.60
CA ASN A 116 8.09 21.63 23.77
C ASN A 116 6.83 20.71 23.82
N GLY A 117 6.92 19.50 23.28
CA GLY A 117 5.85 18.49 23.29
C GLY A 117 4.79 18.64 22.19
N THR A 118 4.98 19.57 21.25
CA THR A 118 4.10 19.72 20.08
C THR A 118 4.21 18.55 19.10
N TYR A 119 5.37 17.89 19.07
CA TYR A 119 5.60 16.64 18.38
C TYR A 119 5.81 15.52 19.38
N ASN A 120 5.19 14.37 19.14
CA ASN A 120 5.41 13.16 19.91
C ASN A 120 5.39 11.92 19.02
N VAL A 121 6.23 10.94 19.36
CA VAL A 121 6.16 9.58 18.82
C VAL A 121 6.15 8.63 20.01
N SER A 122 5.16 7.74 20.07
CA SER A 122 5.03 6.77 21.15
C SER A 122 5.05 5.35 20.57
N LEU A 123 5.87 4.48 21.16
CA LEU A 123 5.92 3.05 20.88
C LEU A 123 5.44 2.31 22.14
N GLU A 124 4.38 1.52 22.01
CA GLU A 124 3.86 0.68 23.09
C GLU A 124 4.31 -0.76 22.86
N PHE A 125 4.94 -1.34 23.88
CA PHE A 125 5.42 -2.70 23.93
C PHE A 125 4.51 -3.54 24.82
N THR A 126 4.17 -4.75 24.37
CA THR A 126 3.52 -5.78 25.21
C THR A 126 4.45 -6.96 25.43
N ASN A 127 4.16 -7.79 26.43
CA ASN A 127 4.71 -9.14 26.50
C ASN A 127 3.63 -10.20 26.74
N ASP A 128 3.91 -11.42 26.27
CA ASP A 128 3.07 -12.62 26.44
C ASP A 128 3.59 -13.57 27.54
N GLY A 129 4.59 -13.14 28.32
CA GLY A 129 5.35 -13.97 29.26
C GLY A 129 6.47 -14.82 28.64
N LYS A 130 6.75 -14.69 27.33
CA LYS A 130 7.89 -15.32 26.64
C LYS A 130 8.72 -14.34 25.84
N GLN A 131 8.07 -13.43 25.12
CA GLN A 131 8.67 -12.43 24.26
C GLN A 131 7.97 -11.08 24.42
N PHE A 132 8.65 -10.02 23.98
CA PHE A 132 8.04 -8.70 23.77
C PHE A 132 7.98 -8.36 22.28
N GLU A 133 7.07 -7.45 21.94
CA GLU A 133 6.94 -6.82 20.62
C GLU A 133 6.35 -5.41 20.76
N VAL A 134 6.45 -4.57 19.72
CA VAL A 134 5.66 -3.33 19.66
C VAL A 134 4.24 -3.65 19.20
N SER A 135 3.26 -3.42 20.06
CA SER A 135 1.84 -3.68 19.83
C SER A 135 1.08 -2.49 19.28
N ALA A 136 1.56 -1.27 19.53
CA ALA A 136 0.98 -0.05 19.00
C ALA A 136 2.06 1.02 18.79
N ALA A 137 1.82 1.89 17.83
CA ALA A 137 2.66 3.05 17.57
C ALA A 137 1.77 4.26 17.25
N SER A 138 2.11 5.42 17.80
CA SER A 138 1.40 6.67 17.54
C SER A 138 2.36 7.82 17.26
N VAL A 139 1.91 8.74 16.41
CA VAL A 139 2.62 9.95 16.02
C VAL A 139 1.66 11.12 16.16
N GLY A 140 2.00 12.11 16.98
CA GLY A 140 1.28 13.36 17.13
C GLY A 140 2.15 14.54 16.69
N TRP A 141 1.55 15.51 16.00
CA TRP A 141 2.25 16.68 15.48
C TRP A 141 1.34 17.92 15.45
N VAL A 142 1.94 19.08 15.18
CA VAL A 142 1.25 20.33 14.87
C VAL A 142 1.70 20.80 13.50
N PHE A 143 0.77 21.27 12.67
CA PHE A 143 1.07 21.87 11.37
C PHE A 143 1.71 23.26 11.54
N ASP A 144 2.96 23.33 12.01
CA ASP A 144 3.73 24.57 12.09
C ASP A 144 4.29 25.00 10.73
N SER A 145 4.59 26.28 10.56
CA SER A 145 5.02 26.85 9.27
C SER A 145 6.45 26.49 8.84
N THR A 146 7.21 25.82 9.71
CA THR A 146 8.61 25.43 9.47
C THR A 146 8.65 24.04 8.83
N ASN A 147 7.95 23.08 9.44
CA ASN A 147 7.90 21.69 9.00
C ASN A 147 6.76 21.44 7.99
N PHE A 148 5.70 22.25 8.05
CA PHE A 148 4.50 22.13 7.20
C PHE A 148 4.17 23.46 6.49
N PRO A 149 5.04 23.95 5.59
CA PRO A 149 4.77 25.15 4.80
C PRO A 149 3.45 25.02 4.00
N ASN A 150 2.65 26.08 4.00
CA ASN A 150 1.36 26.18 3.31
C ASN A 150 0.33 25.11 3.71
N ALA A 151 0.39 24.50 4.91
CA ALA A 151 -0.57 23.49 5.33
C ALA A 151 -2.00 24.04 5.38
N SER A 152 -2.97 23.30 4.83
CA SER A 152 -4.40 23.67 4.88
C SER A 152 -4.94 23.73 6.31
N LEU A 153 -4.30 23.00 7.23
CA LEU A 153 -4.62 22.92 8.65
C LEU A 153 -3.57 23.64 9.54
N GLN A 154 -2.91 24.69 9.03
CA GLN A 154 -1.86 25.43 9.74
C GLN A 154 -2.26 25.76 11.21
N GLY A 155 -1.37 25.46 12.16
CA GLY A 155 -1.59 25.66 13.59
C GLY A 155 -2.55 24.69 14.27
N LYS A 156 -3.08 23.68 13.56
CA LYS A 156 -3.82 22.56 14.18
C LYS A 156 -2.90 21.43 14.56
N SER A 157 -3.29 20.67 15.58
CA SER A 157 -2.70 19.37 15.89
C SER A 157 -3.40 18.26 15.11
N ALA A 158 -2.64 17.22 14.78
CA ALA A 158 -3.13 15.94 14.27
C ALA A 158 -2.37 14.81 14.95
N ALA A 159 -2.96 13.62 14.94
CA ALA A 159 -2.31 12.40 15.42
C ALA A 159 -2.79 11.20 14.61
N GLN A 160 -1.90 10.22 14.46
CA GLN A 160 -2.17 8.93 13.85
C GLN A 160 -1.74 7.83 14.81
N ASN A 161 -2.51 6.75 14.88
CA ASN A 161 -2.26 5.63 15.77
C ASN A 161 -2.54 4.29 15.08
N ASN A 162 -1.55 3.41 15.05
CA ASN A 162 -1.74 2.03 14.64
C ASN A 162 -1.83 1.14 15.88
N THR A 163 -2.94 0.41 16.00
CA THR A 163 -3.24 -0.51 17.11
C THR A 163 -3.56 -1.93 16.64
N GLN A 164 -3.17 -2.28 15.40
CA GLN A 164 -3.09 -3.68 15.00
C GLN A 164 -1.98 -4.35 15.79
N GLY A 165 -2.35 -5.16 16.79
CA GLY A 165 -1.42 -6.09 17.44
C GLY A 165 -0.79 -7.00 16.37
N ASP A 166 0.51 -7.24 16.50
CA ASP A 166 1.43 -7.60 15.41
C ASP A 166 1.70 -6.47 14.38
N LEU A 167 2.35 -5.40 14.84
CA LEU A 167 3.04 -4.46 13.93
C LEU A 167 4.30 -5.10 13.27
N GLY A 168 4.69 -6.32 13.66
CA GLY A 168 5.93 -6.97 13.22
C GLY A 168 7.21 -6.22 13.60
N LEU A 169 7.15 -5.32 14.60
CA LEU A 169 8.21 -4.36 14.90
C LEU A 169 8.85 -4.64 16.27
N PHE A 170 10.18 -4.78 16.27
CA PHE A 170 11.05 -4.98 17.44
C PHE A 170 10.60 -6.13 18.37
N TYR A 171 10.60 -7.36 17.85
CA TYR A 171 10.29 -8.55 18.65
C TYR A 171 11.56 -9.20 19.23
N ALA A 172 11.56 -9.62 20.49
CA ALA A 172 12.60 -10.50 21.04
C ALA A 172 12.13 -11.25 22.32
N PRO A 173 12.75 -12.39 22.69
CA PRO A 173 12.50 -13.07 23.95
C PRO A 173 12.69 -12.15 25.17
N LEU A 174 11.92 -12.39 26.24
CA LEU A 174 12.11 -11.69 27.50
C LEU A 174 13.52 -11.94 28.06
N GLY A 175 14.14 -10.89 28.59
CA GLY A 175 15.54 -10.88 29.04
C GLY A 175 16.58 -10.68 27.92
N GLN A 176 16.19 -10.71 26.65
CA GLN A 176 17.03 -10.33 25.51
C GLN A 176 16.76 -8.89 25.06
N SER A 177 17.61 -8.34 24.20
CA SER A 177 17.36 -7.07 23.49
C SER A 177 17.12 -7.34 22.01
N TYR A 178 16.25 -6.59 21.35
CA TYR A 178 16.20 -6.56 19.89
C TYR A 178 17.32 -5.64 19.39
N LEU A 179 18.13 -6.08 18.41
CA LEU A 179 19.21 -5.28 17.81
C LEU A 179 19.08 -5.27 16.28
N CYS A 180 19.04 -4.09 15.67
CA CYS A 180 19.06 -3.91 14.22
C CYS A 180 19.79 -2.62 13.86
N ARG A 181 20.98 -2.76 13.29
CA ARG A 181 21.85 -1.65 12.84
C ARG A 181 21.40 -1.14 11.49
N SER A 182 20.98 -2.05 10.61
CA SER A 182 20.39 -1.75 9.31
C SER A 182 19.16 -0.85 9.41
N GLU A 183 18.98 0.06 8.44
CA GLU A 183 17.79 0.90 8.37
C GLU A 183 16.51 0.07 8.16
N ASP A 184 15.42 0.46 8.82
CA ASP A 184 14.10 -0.11 8.67
C ASP A 184 13.00 0.97 8.65
N SER A 185 11.84 0.64 8.10
CA SER A 185 10.73 1.59 8.01
C SER A 185 9.38 0.93 8.25
N LYS A 186 8.47 1.62 8.94
CA LYS A 186 7.11 1.14 9.21
C LYS A 186 6.08 2.21 8.87
N GLU A 187 5.12 1.84 8.04
CA GLU A 187 3.90 2.63 7.82
C GLU A 187 2.98 2.53 9.05
N ILE A 188 2.62 3.68 9.61
CA ILE A 188 1.70 3.80 10.75
C ILE A 188 0.29 4.09 10.24
N SER A 189 0.17 4.97 9.25
CA SER A 189 -1.03 5.17 8.44
C SER A 189 -0.62 5.57 7.02
N VAL A 190 -1.59 5.67 6.11
CA VAL A 190 -1.38 6.10 4.71
C VAL A 190 -0.60 7.42 4.59
N ASP A 191 -0.72 8.28 5.61
CA ASP A 191 -0.06 9.60 5.65
C ASP A 191 1.24 9.62 6.48
N VAL A 192 1.57 8.56 7.24
CA VAL A 192 2.65 8.59 8.25
C VAL A 192 3.54 7.36 8.18
N THR A 193 4.84 7.58 7.97
CA THR A 193 5.88 6.53 7.98
C THR A 193 6.96 6.85 9.00
N LEU A 194 7.34 5.86 9.81
CA LEU A 194 8.50 5.92 10.70
C LEU A 194 9.70 5.24 10.04
N PHE A 195 10.89 5.81 10.24
CA PHE A 195 12.18 5.29 9.80
C PHE A 195 13.07 5.10 11.01
N PHE A 196 13.77 3.97 11.08
CA PHE A 196 14.55 3.53 12.24
C PHE A 196 15.95 3.11 11.81
N ILE A 197 16.97 3.44 12.60
CA ILE A 197 18.37 3.04 12.37
C ILE A 197 19.09 2.85 13.72
N GLU A 198 20.13 2.00 13.76
CA GLU A 198 20.87 1.67 14.99
C GLU A 198 19.98 1.30 16.21
N VAL A 199 18.90 0.57 15.98
CA VAL A 199 17.96 0.16 17.02
C VAL A 199 18.59 -0.90 17.92
N GLN A 200 18.69 -0.62 19.21
CA GLN A 200 18.75 -1.63 20.26
C GLN A 200 17.70 -1.32 21.34
N VAL A 201 16.75 -2.22 21.58
CA VAL A 201 15.66 -1.98 22.54
C VAL A 201 15.35 -3.21 23.39
N GLN A 202 15.06 -2.99 24.67
CA GLN A 202 14.67 -4.03 25.61
C GLN A 202 13.71 -3.47 26.67
N PRO A 203 12.39 -3.73 26.58
CA PRO A 203 11.44 -3.54 27.66
C PRO A 203 11.45 -4.71 28.66
N PHE A 204 10.80 -4.50 29.80
CA PHE A 204 10.56 -5.46 30.88
C PHE A 204 11.82 -5.94 31.61
N ASP A 205 12.34 -7.13 31.26
CA ASP A 205 13.33 -7.89 32.04
C ASP A 205 14.77 -7.36 31.89
N VAL A 206 14.97 -6.09 32.24
CA VAL A 206 16.28 -5.41 32.23
C VAL A 206 17.06 -5.73 33.50
N THR A 207 18.12 -6.54 33.37
CA THR A 207 18.99 -6.89 34.50
C THR A 207 20.17 -5.93 34.62
N ALA A 208 20.43 -5.43 35.83
CA ALA A 208 21.57 -4.57 36.17
C ALA A 208 21.71 -3.28 35.30
N GLY A 209 20.61 -2.81 34.68
CA GLY A 209 20.62 -1.62 33.83
C GLY A 209 21.41 -1.78 32.52
N LYS A 210 21.58 -3.01 32.03
CA LYS A 210 22.27 -3.31 30.76
C LYS A 210 21.37 -4.10 29.83
N PHE A 211 21.60 -3.97 28.53
CA PHE A 211 20.99 -4.85 27.55
C PHE A 211 21.43 -6.30 27.81
N GLY A 212 20.47 -7.22 27.76
CA GLY A 212 20.71 -8.65 27.67
C GLY A 212 21.24 -9.04 26.29
N GLN A 213 21.34 -10.34 26.03
CA GLN A 213 21.85 -10.83 24.75
C GLN A 213 21.01 -10.25 23.59
N PRO A 214 21.64 -9.73 22.52
CA PRO A 214 20.92 -9.21 21.38
C PRO A 214 20.37 -10.37 20.53
N LEU A 215 19.07 -10.35 20.28
CA LEU A 215 18.48 -10.95 19.10
C LEU A 215 18.72 -9.97 17.93
N GLU A 216 19.73 -10.28 17.13
CA GLU A 216 20.01 -9.51 15.90
C GLU A 216 18.91 -9.75 14.87
N CYS A 217 18.44 -8.67 14.25
CA CYS A 217 17.45 -8.73 13.18
C CYS A 217 18.02 -9.48 11.98
N LYS A 218 17.14 -10.10 11.17
CA LYS A 218 17.56 -10.88 9.99
C LYS A 218 18.45 -10.10 9.01
N LYS A 219 18.32 -8.76 8.96
CA LYS A 219 19.13 -7.88 8.08
C LYS A 219 20.60 -7.81 8.50
N ASP A 220 20.91 -7.99 9.78
CA ASP A 220 22.26 -7.88 10.33
C ASP A 220 23.00 -9.23 10.41
N MET A 221 22.32 -10.35 10.13
CA MET A 221 22.86 -11.69 10.38
C MET A 221 23.89 -12.10 9.32
N PRO A 222 25.15 -12.44 9.70
CA PRO A 222 26.21 -12.73 8.74
C PRO A 222 25.96 -14.04 7.98
N THR A 223 26.01 -13.97 6.65
CA THR A 223 25.90 -15.14 5.76
C THR A 223 27.10 -16.06 5.91
N THR A 224 26.85 -17.30 6.36
CA THR A 224 27.91 -18.32 6.49
C THR A 224 28.30 -18.85 5.10
N PRO A 225 29.57 -18.76 4.66
CA PRO A 225 29.99 -19.28 3.37
C PRO A 225 29.85 -20.81 3.29
N ALA A 226 29.37 -21.31 2.15
CA ALA A 226 29.23 -22.75 1.92
C ALA A 226 30.61 -23.46 1.87
N PRO A 227 30.70 -24.75 2.26
CA PRO A 227 31.99 -25.44 2.37
C PRO A 227 32.69 -25.59 1.00
N THR A 228 33.86 -24.97 0.86
CA THR A 228 34.63 -25.02 -0.39
C THR A 228 35.35 -26.36 -0.55
N THR A 229 34.84 -27.23 -1.40
CA THR A 229 35.49 -28.52 -1.72
C THR A 229 36.74 -28.26 -2.57
N LYS A 230 37.93 -28.46 -2.00
CA LYS A 230 39.20 -28.38 -2.76
C LYS A 230 39.35 -29.57 -3.71
N VAL A 231 39.64 -29.29 -4.98
CA VAL A 231 40.15 -30.27 -5.96
C VAL A 231 41.59 -29.86 -6.37
N PRO A 232 42.54 -30.80 -6.59
CA PRO A 232 43.96 -30.47 -6.61
C PRO A 232 44.50 -29.81 -7.89
N THR A 233 45.68 -29.21 -7.72
CA THR A 233 46.49 -28.43 -8.66
C THR A 233 47.01 -29.23 -9.87
N THR A 234 47.29 -28.55 -10.98
CA THR A 234 48.40 -28.94 -11.89
C THR A 234 49.09 -27.66 -12.43
N PRO A 235 50.44 -27.57 -12.49
CA PRO A 235 51.12 -26.28 -12.68
C PRO A 235 51.53 -25.98 -14.13
N ALA A 236 51.42 -24.68 -14.47
CA ALA A 236 52.24 -23.86 -15.36
C ALA A 236 53.04 -24.47 -16.54
N MET A 237 52.94 -23.81 -17.70
CA MET A 237 54.11 -23.58 -18.55
C MET A 237 54.14 -22.13 -19.06
N ASN A 238 55.23 -21.43 -18.77
CA ASN A 238 55.49 -20.07 -19.24
C ASN A 238 55.96 -20.08 -20.70
N THR A 239 55.75 -19.00 -21.44
CA THR A 239 56.80 -18.48 -22.34
C THR A 239 56.77 -16.96 -22.37
N THR A 240 57.96 -16.37 -22.26
CA THR A 240 58.21 -14.94 -22.05
C THR A 240 58.82 -14.33 -23.31
N THR A 241 58.43 -13.11 -23.69
CA THR A 241 59.36 -12.10 -24.24
C THR A 241 58.78 -10.69 -24.15
N ALA A 242 59.62 -9.71 -23.83
CA ALA A 242 59.34 -8.27 -23.71
C ALA A 242 60.24 -7.51 -24.73
N PRO A 243 60.67 -6.24 -24.56
CA PRO A 243 60.12 -5.07 -23.84
C PRO A 243 60.12 -3.75 -24.70
N ASN A 244 59.50 -2.68 -24.17
CA ASN A 244 60.06 -1.29 -24.01
C ASN A 244 58.93 -0.26 -23.75
N THR A 245 58.88 0.51 -22.65
CA THR A 245 59.56 1.81 -22.34
C THR A 245 59.29 2.93 -23.37
N THR A 246 58.94 4.19 -23.02
CA THR A 246 58.91 4.91 -21.72
C THR A 246 58.03 6.19 -21.75
N LEU A 247 57.64 6.69 -20.55
CA LEU A 247 57.41 8.09 -20.13
C LEU A 247 56.18 8.92 -20.60
N ALA A 248 55.56 9.57 -19.61
CA ALA A 248 54.70 10.78 -19.69
C ALA A 248 55.57 12.06 -19.50
N PRO A 249 55.09 13.32 -19.65
CA PRO A 249 54.07 13.90 -18.76
C PRO A 249 53.08 14.98 -19.34
N THR A 250 52.03 15.22 -18.56
CA THR A 250 51.23 16.45 -18.31
C THR A 250 51.45 17.74 -19.15
N THR A 251 50.38 18.31 -19.75
CA THR A 251 49.80 19.64 -19.34
C THR A 251 48.59 20.13 -20.18
N THR A 252 47.58 20.61 -19.44
CA THR A 252 46.64 21.74 -19.66
C THR A 252 46.50 22.42 -21.04
N ALA A 253 45.29 22.40 -21.62
CA ALA A 253 44.51 23.59 -22.06
C ALA A 253 43.20 23.23 -22.79
N SER A 254 42.11 23.95 -22.49
CA SER A 254 40.89 23.97 -23.35
C SER A 254 41.13 24.82 -24.60
N PRO A 255 40.46 24.50 -25.72
CA PRO A 255 39.55 25.53 -26.27
C PRO A 255 38.27 24.99 -26.94
N ILE A 256 37.18 25.72 -26.67
CA ILE A 256 36.18 26.30 -27.59
C ILE A 256 35.80 25.51 -28.87
N MET A 257 34.48 25.32 -29.00
CA MET A 257 33.71 24.95 -30.20
C MET A 257 34.33 25.30 -31.57
N ASN A 258 34.31 24.34 -32.48
CA ASN A 258 33.99 24.63 -33.88
C ASN A 258 33.33 23.43 -34.58
N THR A 259 32.30 23.70 -35.36
CA THR A 259 31.50 22.71 -36.09
C THR A 259 32.19 22.36 -37.41
N THR A 260 32.34 21.07 -37.74
CA THR A 260 32.64 20.65 -39.11
C THR A 260 32.05 19.27 -39.40
N THR A 261 31.26 19.18 -40.47
CA THR A 261 30.55 17.98 -40.92
C THR A 261 31.37 17.23 -41.98
N VAL A 262 31.68 15.95 -41.73
CA VAL A 262 32.15 14.98 -42.74
C VAL A 262 31.47 13.64 -42.46
N PRO A 263 30.98 12.89 -43.47
CA PRO A 263 30.00 11.81 -43.25
C PRO A 263 30.62 10.41 -43.17
N GLY A 264 29.83 9.45 -42.64
CA GLY A 264 29.90 8.08 -43.17
C GLY A 264 30.46 6.97 -42.28
N THR A 265 30.07 6.89 -41.01
CA THR A 265 29.97 5.58 -40.32
C THR A 265 28.59 5.46 -39.70
N THR A 266 27.81 4.47 -40.15
CA THR A 266 26.46 4.18 -39.63
C THR A 266 26.56 3.53 -38.26
N ALA A 267 26.91 4.33 -37.25
CA ALA A 267 26.58 4.00 -35.88
C ALA A 267 25.06 3.90 -35.78
N SER A 268 24.57 2.84 -35.12
CA SER A 268 23.19 2.80 -34.64
C SER A 268 22.90 4.11 -33.88
N PRO A 269 21.70 4.71 -34.00
CA PRO A 269 21.36 5.90 -33.23
C PRO A 269 21.68 5.70 -31.74
N PRO A 270 22.15 6.75 -31.03
CA PRO A 270 22.58 6.63 -29.64
C PRO A 270 21.45 6.03 -28.82
N THR A 271 21.67 4.82 -28.32
CA THR A 271 20.66 4.10 -27.54
C THR A 271 20.54 4.79 -26.18
N HIS A 272 19.45 5.54 -25.97
CA HIS A 272 19.10 6.15 -24.67
C HIS A 272 18.75 5.12 -23.57
N ARG A 273 19.29 3.90 -23.66
CA ARG A 273 19.02 2.74 -22.82
C ARG A 273 20.20 2.51 -21.89
N GLY A 274 20.08 2.89 -20.62
CA GLY A 274 21.10 2.64 -19.61
C GLY A 274 21.03 1.21 -19.08
N LYS A 275 22.17 0.68 -18.61
CA LYS A 275 22.26 -0.58 -17.85
C LYS A 275 22.76 -0.26 -16.44
N TRP A 276 21.89 -0.48 -15.47
CA TRP A 276 22.11 -0.19 -14.06
C TRP A 276 21.99 -1.45 -13.22
N HIS A 277 22.72 -1.47 -12.12
CA HIS A 277 22.76 -2.56 -11.17
C HIS A 277 22.81 -1.98 -9.75
N VAL A 278 22.06 -2.57 -8.83
CA VAL A 278 22.22 -2.32 -7.39
C VAL A 278 22.98 -3.51 -6.81
N ARG A 279 24.01 -3.25 -6.01
CA ARG A 279 24.81 -4.29 -5.35
C ARG A 279 24.51 -4.33 -3.86
N SER A 280 24.44 -5.54 -3.31
CA SER A 280 24.43 -5.80 -1.87
C SER A 280 25.68 -6.60 -1.54
N GLU A 281 26.60 -5.98 -0.80
CA GLU A 281 27.90 -6.49 -0.30
C GLU A 281 28.95 -6.95 -1.35
N ASN A 282 28.53 -7.53 -2.47
CA ASN A 282 29.26 -7.61 -3.75
C ASN A 282 28.37 -8.13 -4.89
N ASP A 283 27.32 -8.88 -4.54
CA ASP A 283 26.38 -9.46 -5.50
C ASP A 283 25.40 -8.43 -6.03
N THR A 284 25.03 -8.57 -7.31
CA THR A 284 23.98 -7.73 -7.89
C THR A 284 22.61 -8.27 -7.49
N CYS A 285 21.79 -7.44 -6.86
CA CYS A 285 20.50 -7.84 -6.29
C CYS A 285 19.29 -7.25 -7.04
N LEU A 286 19.52 -6.19 -7.83
CA LEU A 286 18.56 -5.65 -8.79
C LEU A 286 19.30 -5.25 -10.07
N LEU A 287 18.73 -5.63 -11.22
CA LEU A 287 19.18 -5.24 -12.56
C LEU A 287 18.10 -4.42 -13.26
N ALA A 288 18.48 -3.29 -13.87
CA ALA A 288 17.62 -2.50 -14.73
C ALA A 288 18.32 -2.20 -16.06
N TYR A 289 17.67 -2.51 -17.18
CA TYR A 289 18.15 -2.21 -18.52
C TYR A 289 16.99 -1.62 -19.30
N MET A 290 16.93 -0.30 -19.40
CA MET A 290 15.75 0.41 -19.91
C MET A 290 16.13 1.79 -20.47
N ALA A 291 15.30 2.30 -21.38
CA ALA A 291 15.37 3.67 -21.83
C ALA A 291 14.22 4.46 -21.18
N VAL A 292 14.56 5.52 -20.44
CA VAL A 292 13.62 6.34 -19.67
C VAL A 292 13.55 7.73 -20.27
N ARG A 293 12.36 8.12 -20.71
CA ARG A 293 12.03 9.49 -21.11
C ARG A 293 10.90 10.00 -20.24
N PHE A 294 10.87 11.29 -19.94
CA PHE A 294 9.71 11.92 -19.32
C PHE A 294 9.17 13.03 -20.21
N GLU A 295 7.85 13.14 -20.27
CA GLU A 295 7.11 14.25 -20.88
C GLU A 295 6.54 15.09 -19.75
N ALA A 296 6.81 16.40 -19.72
CA ALA A 296 6.33 17.29 -18.66
C ALA A 296 5.78 18.59 -19.26
N HIS A 297 4.60 19.01 -18.79
CA HIS A 297 4.04 20.32 -19.10
C HIS A 297 4.64 21.40 -18.18
N TYR A 298 4.93 22.57 -18.73
CA TYR A 298 5.55 23.68 -18.00
C TYR A 298 5.01 25.04 -18.48
N LEU A 299 5.18 26.09 -17.67
CA LEU A 299 4.74 27.45 -18.01
C LEU A 299 5.85 28.20 -18.75
N THR A 300 5.54 28.80 -19.90
CA THR A 300 6.49 29.64 -20.66
C THR A 300 6.41 31.12 -20.27
N ASN A 301 7.43 31.90 -20.61
CA ASN A 301 7.55 33.33 -20.30
C ASN A 301 6.42 34.21 -20.86
N ASP A 302 5.69 33.74 -21.88
CA ASP A 302 4.51 34.40 -22.44
C ASP A 302 3.19 34.04 -21.73
N GLY A 303 3.25 33.17 -20.72
CA GLY A 303 2.10 32.68 -19.96
C GLY A 303 1.33 31.51 -20.61
N SER A 304 1.86 30.90 -21.67
CA SER A 304 1.29 29.70 -22.27
C SER A 304 1.89 28.40 -21.68
N ASN A 305 1.33 27.24 -22.06
CA ASN A 305 1.81 25.94 -21.60
C ASN A 305 2.73 25.29 -22.65
N GLY A 306 4.01 25.18 -22.31
CA GLY A 306 4.98 24.36 -23.04
C GLY A 306 4.90 22.87 -22.67
N THR A 307 5.56 22.03 -23.46
CA THR A 307 5.74 20.60 -23.16
C THR A 307 7.17 20.19 -23.49
N ALA A 308 7.91 19.70 -22.50
CA ALA A 308 9.28 19.22 -22.64
C ALA A 308 9.31 17.70 -22.67
N ALA A 309 10.19 17.12 -23.50
CA ALA A 309 10.45 15.69 -23.56
C ALA A 309 11.94 15.44 -23.30
N VAL A 310 12.26 14.83 -22.17
CA VAL A 310 13.63 14.78 -21.64
C VAL A 310 14.01 13.33 -21.32
N TRP A 311 15.22 12.93 -21.72
CA TRP A 311 15.75 11.60 -21.42
C TRP A 311 16.51 11.59 -20.10
N LEU A 312 16.33 10.53 -19.30
CA LEU A 312 17.21 10.26 -18.18
C LEU A 312 18.59 9.85 -18.73
N PRO A 313 19.70 10.46 -18.28
CA PRO A 313 21.03 10.14 -18.81
C PRO A 313 21.42 8.67 -18.62
N THR A 314 22.03 8.05 -19.64
CA THR A 314 22.40 6.62 -19.58
C THR A 314 23.53 6.33 -18.59
N ASP A 315 24.26 7.36 -18.20
CA ASP A 315 25.31 7.43 -17.19
C ASP A 315 24.81 7.91 -15.82
N ALA A 316 23.49 8.06 -15.63
CA ALA A 316 22.90 8.34 -14.33
C ALA A 316 23.41 7.35 -13.27
N THR A 317 23.77 7.87 -12.10
CA THR A 317 24.33 7.09 -11.01
C THR A 317 23.24 6.20 -10.42
N ALA A 318 23.44 4.89 -10.48
CA ALA A 318 22.56 3.94 -9.82
C ALA A 318 22.96 3.73 -8.36
N ASP A 319 21.97 3.83 -7.49
CA ASP A 319 22.03 3.52 -6.08
C ASP A 319 20.77 2.71 -5.69
N GLY A 320 20.67 2.27 -4.45
CA GLY A 320 19.48 1.59 -3.94
C GLY A 320 19.80 0.54 -2.89
N SER A 321 18.77 -0.20 -2.51
CA SER A 321 18.87 -1.22 -1.46
C SER A 321 18.07 -2.47 -1.84
N CYS A 322 18.44 -3.60 -1.24
CA CYS A 322 17.77 -4.88 -1.46
C CYS A 322 17.57 -5.59 -0.12
N SER A 323 16.41 -6.21 0.06
CA SER A 323 16.05 -7.00 1.23
C SER A 323 15.17 -8.19 0.81
N GLU A 324 14.69 -8.99 1.77
CA GLU A 324 13.82 -10.14 1.49
C GLU A 324 12.50 -9.76 0.81
N HIS A 325 11.95 -8.58 1.16
CA HIS A 325 10.61 -8.14 0.76
C HIS A 325 10.57 -6.82 -0.01
N ASN A 326 11.62 -5.99 0.07
CA ASN A 326 11.69 -4.68 -0.56
C ASN A 326 13.00 -4.51 -1.34
N SER A 327 12.94 -4.00 -2.56
CA SER A 327 14.13 -3.69 -3.36
C SER A 327 13.92 -2.38 -4.10
N VAL A 328 14.86 -1.45 -3.94
CA VAL A 328 14.82 -0.09 -4.45
C VAL A 328 15.95 0.07 -5.47
N ILE A 329 15.66 0.76 -6.57
CA ILE A 329 16.69 1.40 -7.40
C ILE A 329 16.41 2.90 -7.45
N GLU A 330 17.44 3.70 -7.21
CA GLU A 330 17.46 5.13 -7.48
C GLU A 330 18.46 5.42 -8.60
N LEU A 331 18.03 6.12 -9.66
CA LEU A 331 18.87 6.62 -10.73
C LEU A 331 18.99 8.13 -10.59
N ARG A 332 20.16 8.63 -10.18
CA ARG A 332 20.41 10.05 -9.92
C ARG A 332 21.18 10.71 -11.06
N SER A 333 20.78 11.94 -11.42
CA SER A 333 21.49 12.77 -12.40
C SER A 333 21.26 14.26 -12.14
N ASP A 334 22.07 15.13 -12.76
CA ASP A 334 21.95 16.59 -12.62
C ASP A 334 20.59 17.17 -13.09
N VAL A 335 19.85 16.40 -13.90
CA VAL A 335 18.59 16.82 -14.54
C VAL A 335 17.37 16.20 -13.85
N SER A 336 17.47 14.93 -13.46
CA SER A 336 16.35 14.17 -12.88
C SER A 336 16.79 12.96 -12.05
N ASN A 337 16.04 12.66 -11.00
CA ASN A 337 16.20 11.44 -10.20
C ASN A 337 14.95 10.56 -10.32
N LEU A 338 15.13 9.27 -10.58
CA LEU A 338 14.07 8.26 -10.64
C LEU A 338 14.30 7.18 -9.59
N THR A 339 13.36 7.02 -8.65
CA THR A 339 13.32 5.91 -7.71
C THR A 339 12.19 4.95 -8.07
N ILE A 340 12.48 3.65 -8.18
CA ILE A 340 11.47 2.60 -8.33
C ILE A 340 11.58 1.66 -7.14
N ASN A 341 10.48 1.45 -6.43
CA ASN A 341 10.38 0.47 -5.35
C ASN A 341 9.69 -0.80 -5.82
N PHE A 342 10.24 -1.95 -5.46
CA PHE A 342 9.72 -3.28 -5.76
C PHE A 342 9.41 -4.03 -4.46
N LEU A 343 8.23 -4.62 -4.38
CA LEU A 343 7.79 -5.43 -3.24
C LEU A 343 7.63 -6.91 -3.62
N LYS A 344 7.99 -7.78 -2.68
CA LYS A 344 7.81 -9.24 -2.69
C LYS A 344 7.19 -9.64 -1.35
N ALA A 345 5.87 -9.84 -1.33
CA ALA A 345 5.14 -10.15 -0.09
C ALA A 345 5.67 -11.43 0.59
N ALA A 346 5.58 -11.50 1.92
CA ALA A 346 6.04 -12.67 2.68
C ALA A 346 5.33 -13.96 2.22
N GLY A 347 6.10 -15.00 1.91
CA GLY A 347 5.58 -16.25 1.34
C GLY A 347 5.20 -16.19 -0.16
N SER A 348 5.31 -15.03 -0.81
CA SER A 348 5.03 -14.89 -2.25
C SER A 348 6.19 -15.38 -3.12
N THR A 349 5.84 -16.02 -4.23
CA THR A 349 6.78 -16.37 -5.31
C THR A 349 6.79 -15.32 -6.43
N SER A 350 6.07 -14.21 -6.28
CA SER A 350 6.03 -13.08 -7.21
C SER A 350 6.37 -11.75 -6.54
N TRP A 351 6.92 -10.85 -7.35
CA TRP A 351 7.25 -9.46 -7.00
C TRP A 351 6.69 -8.50 -8.04
N SER A 352 6.53 -7.23 -7.67
CA SER A 352 6.07 -6.15 -8.55
C SER A 352 6.62 -4.79 -8.11
N ALA A 353 6.69 -3.82 -9.02
CA ALA A 353 6.88 -2.42 -8.65
C ALA A 353 5.66 -1.91 -7.87
N SER A 354 5.90 -1.33 -6.69
CA SER A 354 4.89 -0.88 -5.72
C SER A 354 4.70 0.64 -5.71
N SER A 355 5.76 1.39 -5.99
CA SER A 355 5.74 2.85 -6.12
C SER A 355 6.88 3.34 -7.02
N ILE A 356 6.65 4.48 -7.67
CA ILE A 356 7.65 5.22 -8.43
C ILE A 356 7.66 6.65 -7.92
N PHE A 357 8.84 7.15 -7.58
CA PHE A 357 9.11 8.53 -7.23
C PHE A 357 10.01 9.12 -8.30
N PHE A 358 9.69 10.31 -8.79
CA PHE A 358 10.45 10.97 -9.84
C PHE A 358 10.56 12.45 -9.54
N SER A 359 11.75 13.01 -9.72
CA SER A 359 11.97 14.45 -9.58
C SER A 359 12.85 14.95 -10.72
N TYR A 360 12.64 16.20 -11.12
CA TYR A 360 13.42 16.84 -12.17
C TYR A 360 13.56 18.35 -11.93
N ARG A 361 14.52 18.96 -12.62
CA ARG A 361 14.73 20.41 -12.60
C ARG A 361 14.40 21.03 -13.97
N GLU A 362 13.70 22.15 -13.96
CA GLU A 362 13.46 22.97 -15.17
C GLU A 362 14.75 23.66 -15.62
N LEU A 363 15.56 22.95 -16.41
CA LEU A 363 16.76 23.52 -17.02
C LEU A 363 16.42 24.17 -18.37
N PRO A 364 16.82 25.42 -18.66
CA PRO A 364 16.54 26.10 -19.93
C PRO A 364 17.05 25.37 -21.19
N ALA A 365 17.95 24.39 -21.05
CA ALA A 365 18.40 23.52 -22.14
C ALA A 365 17.33 22.51 -22.62
N PHE A 366 16.32 22.24 -21.80
CA PHE A 366 15.25 21.27 -22.07
C PHE A 366 13.84 21.91 -22.02
N PHE A 367 13.67 22.93 -21.19
CA PHE A 367 12.42 23.66 -20.98
C PHE A 367 12.55 25.04 -21.63
N ILE A 368 12.38 25.08 -22.96
CA ILE A 368 12.60 26.28 -23.78
C ILE A 368 11.62 27.38 -23.34
N ASP A 369 12.14 28.57 -23.10
CA ASP A 369 11.39 29.74 -22.63
C ASP A 369 10.58 29.50 -21.34
N THR A 370 11.02 28.61 -20.44
CA THR A 370 10.39 28.45 -19.11
C THR A 370 10.34 29.76 -18.32
N ALA A 371 9.21 30.00 -17.66
CA ALA A 371 9.02 31.07 -16.70
C ALA A 371 9.68 30.79 -15.33
N ASN A 372 10.01 29.53 -15.03
CA ASN A 372 10.51 29.08 -13.73
C ASN A 372 11.88 28.35 -13.82
N PRO A 373 12.92 28.98 -14.40
CA PRO A 373 14.22 28.35 -14.59
C PRO A 373 14.83 27.91 -13.24
N GLY A 374 15.22 26.64 -13.17
CA GLY A 374 15.81 26.03 -11.98
C GLY A 374 14.79 25.47 -10.97
N GLN A 375 13.48 25.63 -11.19
CA GLN A 375 12.44 25.03 -10.35
C GLN A 375 12.60 23.50 -10.30
N GLN A 376 12.45 22.94 -9.10
CA GLN A 376 12.47 21.50 -8.88
C GLN A 376 11.03 21.00 -8.73
N HIS A 377 10.71 19.95 -9.46
CA HIS A 377 9.43 19.25 -9.42
C HIS A 377 9.63 17.86 -8.83
N ILE A 378 8.66 17.40 -8.04
CA ILE A 378 8.71 16.11 -7.34
C ILE A 378 7.32 15.48 -7.47
N VAL A 379 7.25 14.32 -8.13
CA VAL A 379 6.02 13.61 -8.45
C VAL A 379 6.15 12.14 -8.05
N ARG A 380 5.06 11.56 -7.54
CA ARG A 380 5.04 10.19 -7.01
C ARG A 380 3.75 9.48 -7.40
N VAL A 381 3.86 8.18 -7.68
CA VAL A 381 2.74 7.26 -7.83
C VAL A 381 2.96 6.05 -6.90
N ASP A 382 1.92 5.71 -6.14
CA ASP A 382 1.94 4.70 -5.08
C ASP A 382 0.90 3.62 -5.32
N HIS A 383 1.01 2.51 -4.59
CA HIS A 383 0.09 1.37 -4.66
C HIS A 383 -0.07 0.79 -6.09
N ILE A 384 0.95 0.97 -6.93
CA ILE A 384 1.00 0.37 -8.26
C ILE A 384 1.34 -1.13 -8.16
N ASN A 385 1.03 -1.86 -9.22
CA ASN A 385 1.36 -3.29 -9.33
C ASN A 385 1.90 -3.56 -10.74
N MET A 386 3.01 -2.90 -11.07
CA MET A 386 3.62 -2.94 -12.40
C MET A 386 4.76 -3.96 -12.44
N PHE A 387 5.12 -4.38 -13.65
CA PHE A 387 6.26 -5.28 -13.91
C PHE A 387 6.19 -6.64 -13.19
N MET A 388 4.99 -7.07 -12.76
CA MET A 388 4.81 -8.26 -11.93
C MET A 388 5.37 -9.52 -12.60
N THR A 389 6.28 -10.22 -11.94
CA THR A 389 6.85 -11.50 -12.42
C THR A 389 7.26 -12.41 -11.26
N GLY A 390 7.72 -13.63 -11.57
CA GLY A 390 8.17 -14.60 -10.58
C GLY A 390 9.58 -14.32 -10.03
N THR A 391 9.85 -14.88 -8.85
CA THR A 391 11.22 -15.01 -8.30
C THR A 391 12.17 -15.67 -9.31
N GLY A 392 13.38 -15.11 -9.45
CA GLY A 392 14.38 -15.56 -10.44
C GLY A 392 14.02 -15.28 -11.90
N GLN A 393 12.95 -14.53 -12.18
CA GLN A 393 12.55 -14.10 -13.52
C GLN A 393 12.78 -12.60 -13.69
N SER A 394 13.09 -12.16 -14.91
CA SER A 394 13.04 -10.75 -15.28
C SER A 394 11.70 -10.38 -15.89
N TYR A 395 11.25 -9.13 -15.74
CA TYR A 395 10.15 -8.57 -16.51
C TYR A 395 10.72 -7.86 -17.72
N LYS A 396 10.22 -8.15 -18.92
CA LYS A 396 10.68 -7.55 -20.18
C LYS A 396 9.52 -6.93 -20.96
N CYS A 397 9.71 -5.73 -21.50
CA CYS A 397 8.82 -5.13 -22.48
C CYS A 397 9.63 -4.41 -23.56
N ASP A 398 9.56 -4.92 -24.78
CA ASP A 398 10.14 -4.27 -25.97
C ASP A 398 9.26 -3.05 -26.38
N THR A 399 7.95 -3.11 -26.14
CA THR A 399 6.98 -2.02 -26.33
C THR A 399 7.14 -0.89 -25.28
N GLU A 400 6.89 0.37 -25.68
CA GLU A 400 6.91 1.52 -24.75
C GLU A 400 5.73 1.48 -23.76
N ILE A 401 6.03 1.53 -22.47
CA ILE A 401 5.07 1.65 -21.37
C ILE A 401 4.99 3.11 -20.95
N SER A 402 3.77 3.67 -20.91
CA SER A 402 3.50 5.00 -20.34
C SER A 402 3.04 4.85 -18.89
N VAL A 403 3.73 5.53 -17.97
CA VAL A 403 3.37 5.66 -16.55
C VAL A 403 3.02 7.12 -16.29
N PRO A 404 1.74 7.51 -16.25
CA PRO A 404 1.34 8.85 -15.86
C PRO A 404 1.68 9.06 -14.37
N LEU A 405 2.30 10.19 -14.07
CA LEU A 405 2.54 10.69 -12.73
C LEU A 405 1.67 11.94 -12.50
N LYS A 406 1.76 12.53 -11.30
CA LYS A 406 1.08 13.79 -10.98
C LYS A 406 1.67 14.96 -11.78
N ASP A 407 0.99 16.11 -11.71
CA ASP A 407 1.43 17.41 -12.24
C ASP A 407 1.76 17.42 -13.75
N GLY A 408 1.06 16.62 -14.54
CA GLY A 408 1.21 16.59 -15.99
C GLY A 408 2.54 15.96 -16.47
N VAL A 409 3.16 15.12 -15.63
CA VAL A 409 4.40 14.41 -15.94
C VAL A 409 4.07 12.97 -16.34
N THR A 410 4.55 12.50 -17.50
CA THR A 410 4.42 11.09 -17.92
C THR A 410 5.80 10.48 -18.11
N LEU A 411 6.10 9.41 -17.37
CA LEU A 411 7.27 8.57 -17.64
C LEU A 411 6.96 7.62 -18.81
N LYS A 412 7.94 7.47 -19.69
CA LYS A 412 7.93 6.61 -20.87
C LYS A 412 9.09 5.64 -20.74
N LEU A 413 8.79 4.38 -20.50
CA LEU A 413 9.75 3.31 -20.29
C LEU A 413 9.74 2.43 -21.53
N SER A 414 10.80 2.44 -22.31
CA SER A 414 10.92 1.61 -23.52
C SER A 414 12.12 0.67 -23.43
N GLN A 415 12.04 -0.44 -24.16
CA GLN A 415 13.12 -1.44 -24.23
C GLN A 415 13.50 -1.97 -22.83
N LEU A 416 12.49 -2.07 -21.96
CA LEU A 416 12.59 -2.37 -20.54
C LEU A 416 12.93 -3.85 -20.34
N GLN A 417 13.98 -4.12 -19.57
CA GLN A 417 14.16 -5.37 -18.87
C GLN A 417 14.60 -5.05 -17.43
N VAL A 418 13.82 -5.51 -16.45
CA VAL A 418 14.09 -5.27 -15.03
C VAL A 418 13.93 -6.55 -14.24
N GLN A 419 14.79 -6.75 -13.26
CA GLN A 419 14.66 -7.83 -12.29
C GLN A 419 15.04 -7.29 -10.92
N ALA A 420 14.06 -7.26 -10.01
CA ALA A 420 14.29 -7.12 -8.59
C ALA A 420 14.30 -8.53 -7.96
N PHE A 421 15.13 -8.72 -6.93
CA PHE A 421 15.30 -9.98 -6.20
C PHE A 421 15.87 -11.14 -7.04
N ASP A 422 16.48 -12.10 -6.33
CA ASP A 422 16.87 -13.41 -6.86
C ASP A 422 17.69 -13.36 -8.19
N VAL A 423 18.49 -12.29 -8.37
CA VAL A 423 19.43 -12.12 -9.49
C VAL A 423 20.63 -13.04 -9.26
N GLN A 424 21.00 -13.82 -10.28
CA GLN A 424 22.12 -14.77 -10.19
C GLN A 424 23.23 -14.38 -11.17
N HIS A 425 24.48 -14.47 -10.74
CA HIS A 425 25.70 -14.21 -11.53
C HIS A 425 25.78 -12.79 -12.17
N GLY A 426 24.92 -11.85 -11.76
CA GLY A 426 24.84 -10.51 -12.36
C GLY A 426 24.08 -10.45 -13.70
N ASP A 427 23.36 -11.51 -14.07
CA ASP A 427 22.58 -11.62 -15.30
C ASP A 427 21.07 -11.70 -15.04
N PHE A 428 20.28 -11.33 -16.07
CA PHE A 428 18.84 -11.47 -16.03
C PHE A 428 18.40 -12.95 -16.11
N GLY A 429 17.53 -13.36 -15.20
CA GLY A 429 16.77 -14.59 -15.29
C GLY A 429 15.71 -14.55 -16.39
N THR A 430 14.98 -15.65 -16.57
CA THR A 430 14.07 -15.85 -17.72
C THR A 430 13.08 -14.69 -17.89
N PRO A 431 12.97 -14.06 -19.07
CA PRO A 431 12.12 -12.88 -19.25
C PRO A 431 10.65 -13.25 -19.40
N LYS A 432 9.81 -12.82 -18.46
CA LYS A 432 8.37 -12.69 -18.63
C LYS A 432 8.10 -11.46 -19.50
N ARG A 433 7.64 -11.67 -20.74
CA ARG A 433 7.24 -10.58 -21.64
C ARG A 433 5.97 -9.89 -21.14
N CYS A 434 5.90 -8.58 -21.33
CA CYS A 434 4.69 -7.80 -21.10
C CYS A 434 3.57 -8.20 -22.08
N PRO A 435 2.29 -7.99 -21.73
CA PRO A 435 1.17 -8.31 -22.62
C PRO A 435 1.21 -7.58 -23.97
N ALA A 436 1.84 -6.40 -24.03
CA ALA A 436 1.95 -5.59 -25.23
C ALA A 436 2.90 -6.17 -26.31
N ASP A 437 3.86 -7.02 -25.91
CA ASP A 437 4.79 -7.69 -26.83
C ASP A 437 4.21 -8.97 -27.45
N LEU A 438 3.01 -9.40 -27.04
CA LEU A 438 2.38 -10.63 -27.54
C LEU A 438 1.75 -10.38 -28.93
N PRO A 439 1.96 -11.27 -29.91
CA PRO A 439 1.43 -11.07 -31.26
C PRO A 439 -0.10 -11.02 -31.25
N PRO A 440 -0.71 -10.16 -32.09
CA PRO A 440 -2.16 -9.97 -32.11
C PRO A 440 -2.86 -11.28 -32.51
N THR A 441 -3.51 -11.90 -31.54
CA THR A 441 -4.37 -13.06 -31.78
C THR A 441 -5.68 -12.58 -32.43
N PRO A 442 -6.24 -13.25 -33.45
CA PRO A 442 -7.38 -12.73 -34.20
C PRO A 442 -8.61 -12.48 -33.31
N ALA A 443 -9.17 -11.28 -33.43
CA ALA A 443 -10.42 -10.85 -32.81
C ALA A 443 -11.64 -11.66 -33.32
N PRO A 444 -12.78 -11.72 -32.59
CA PRO A 444 -13.19 -10.78 -31.52
C PRO A 444 -13.70 -11.41 -30.20
N THR A 445 -13.46 -10.71 -29.09
CA THR A 445 -14.47 -10.13 -28.15
C THR A 445 -13.73 -9.41 -27.02
N MET A 446 -14.32 -8.36 -26.43
CA MET A 446 -13.66 -7.33 -25.61
C MET A 446 -13.19 -7.78 -24.20
N THR A 447 -12.32 -6.96 -23.59
CA THR A 447 -11.81 -6.96 -22.19
C THR A 447 -10.61 -7.92 -21.93
N PRO A 448 -9.69 -7.64 -20.97
CA PRO A 448 -9.87 -6.97 -19.66
C PRO A 448 -9.40 -5.49 -19.61
N LEU A 449 -10.25 -4.60 -19.06
CA LEU A 449 -9.89 -3.19 -18.79
C LEU A 449 -9.46 -2.90 -17.34
N CYS A 450 -9.55 -3.87 -16.43
CA CYS A 450 -9.21 -3.70 -15.02
C CYS A 450 -8.29 -4.83 -14.51
N PRO A 451 -7.39 -4.55 -13.54
CA PRO A 451 -6.61 -5.58 -12.86
C PRO A 451 -7.50 -6.49 -12.00
N HIS A 452 -6.91 -7.60 -11.52
CA HIS A 452 -7.52 -8.51 -10.55
C HIS A 452 -8.05 -7.74 -9.32
N LEU A 453 -9.05 -8.29 -8.63
CA LEU A 453 -9.54 -7.73 -7.36
C LEU A 453 -8.40 -7.65 -6.32
N PRO A 454 -8.43 -6.65 -5.42
CA PRO A 454 -7.46 -6.55 -4.34
C PRO A 454 -7.61 -7.71 -3.33
N PRO A 455 -6.65 -7.92 -2.43
CA PRO A 455 -6.80 -8.86 -1.32
C PRO A 455 -8.03 -8.54 -0.45
N PRO A 456 -8.64 -9.54 0.21
CA PRO A 456 -9.76 -9.31 1.13
C PRO A 456 -9.36 -8.45 2.33
N GLY A 457 -10.15 -7.42 2.62
CA GLY A 457 -10.00 -6.59 3.82
C GLY A 457 -10.91 -7.07 4.94
N LYS A 458 -10.48 -6.86 6.19
CA LYS A 458 -11.18 -7.29 7.41
C LYS A 458 -11.61 -6.09 8.23
N TRP A 459 -12.92 -5.89 8.35
CA TRP A 459 -13.50 -4.73 9.00
C TRP A 459 -14.49 -5.13 10.10
N VAL A 460 -14.49 -4.35 11.17
CA VAL A 460 -15.32 -4.58 12.36
C VAL A 460 -15.96 -3.26 12.76
N VAL A 461 -17.28 -3.18 12.73
CA VAL A 461 -18.02 -2.07 13.35
C VAL A 461 -18.28 -2.43 14.80
N LYS A 462 -18.04 -1.48 15.70
CA LYS A 462 -18.26 -1.63 17.15
C LYS A 462 -19.45 -0.78 17.61
N ASP A 463 -20.18 -1.28 18.60
CA ASP A 463 -21.24 -0.52 19.26
C ASP A 463 -20.67 0.59 20.17
N ALA A 464 -21.54 1.43 20.73
CA ALA A 464 -21.15 2.49 21.67
C ALA A 464 -20.52 1.99 22.99
N LYS A 465 -20.48 0.67 23.23
CA LYS A 465 -19.83 0.00 24.37
C LYS A 465 -18.52 -0.69 23.96
N GLY A 466 -18.12 -0.61 22.69
CA GLY A 466 -16.90 -1.21 22.14
C GLY A 466 -17.03 -2.68 21.69
N ASN A 467 -18.23 -3.27 21.71
CA ASN A 467 -18.44 -4.65 21.30
C ASN A 467 -18.60 -4.75 19.77
N PRO A 468 -18.04 -5.78 19.10
CA PRO A 468 -18.28 -5.99 17.67
C PRO A 468 -19.77 -6.26 17.41
N CYS A 469 -20.33 -5.55 16.43
CA CYS A 469 -21.76 -5.62 16.07
C CYS A 469 -22.02 -5.83 14.57
N LEU A 470 -21.00 -5.65 13.74
CA LEU A 470 -20.95 -6.08 12.34
C LEU A 470 -19.53 -6.54 12.01
N LEU A 471 -19.42 -7.72 11.38
CA LEU A 471 -18.17 -8.28 10.87
C LEU A 471 -18.23 -8.35 9.34
N ALA A 472 -17.14 -8.00 8.66
CA ALA A 472 -16.99 -8.15 7.22
C ALA A 472 -15.55 -8.54 6.85
N ASP A 473 -15.42 -9.59 6.05
CA ASP A 473 -14.20 -9.98 5.32
C ASP A 473 -14.57 -9.97 3.83
N MET A 474 -13.94 -9.16 2.98
CA MET A 474 -14.26 -9.12 1.54
C MET A 474 -13.23 -8.39 0.70
N ALA A 475 -12.99 -8.87 -0.52
CA ALA A 475 -12.31 -8.12 -1.57
C ALA A 475 -13.32 -7.30 -2.37
N LEU A 476 -13.03 -6.01 -2.59
CA LEU A 476 -13.92 -5.08 -3.31
C LEU A 476 -13.17 -4.31 -4.40
N GLN A 477 -13.78 -4.19 -5.58
CA GLN A 477 -13.31 -3.31 -6.65
C GLN A 477 -14.49 -2.59 -7.32
N LEU A 478 -14.54 -1.26 -7.24
CA LEU A 478 -15.50 -0.45 -7.97
C LEU A 478 -15.01 -0.24 -9.41
N ARG A 479 -15.87 -0.48 -10.40
CA ARG A 479 -15.60 -0.16 -11.80
C ARG A 479 -16.58 0.91 -12.26
N SER A 480 -16.09 2.01 -12.81
CA SER A 480 -16.89 3.16 -13.21
C SER A 480 -16.56 3.59 -14.64
N ARG A 481 -17.58 3.72 -15.49
CA ARG A 481 -17.44 4.24 -16.85
C ARG A 481 -17.31 5.75 -16.86
N TYR A 482 -16.37 6.24 -17.64
CA TYR A 482 -16.14 7.67 -17.84
C TYR A 482 -15.73 7.99 -19.28
N ILE A 483 -15.79 9.28 -19.64
CA ILE A 483 -15.41 9.79 -20.97
C ILE A 483 -14.07 10.52 -20.86
N THR A 484 -13.13 10.15 -21.72
CA THR A 484 -11.80 10.77 -21.81
C THR A 484 -11.77 11.99 -22.73
N ALA A 485 -10.71 12.80 -22.65
CA ALA A 485 -10.56 14.05 -23.40
C ALA A 485 -10.70 13.90 -24.92
N ASP A 486 -10.41 12.72 -25.47
CA ASP A 486 -10.57 12.34 -26.88
C ASP A 486 -12.00 11.86 -27.26
N ASN A 487 -12.97 11.97 -26.34
CA ASN A 487 -14.33 11.42 -26.41
C ASN A 487 -14.43 9.87 -26.43
N ALA A 488 -13.36 9.13 -26.09
CA ALA A 488 -13.49 7.69 -25.88
C ALA A 488 -14.19 7.38 -24.54
N THR A 489 -14.97 6.30 -24.50
CA THR A 489 -15.56 5.79 -23.24
C THR A 489 -14.70 4.65 -22.71
N THR A 490 -14.24 4.77 -21.46
CA THR A 490 -13.35 3.81 -20.80
C THR A 490 -13.83 3.53 -19.37
N VAL A 491 -13.10 2.72 -18.61
CA VAL A 491 -13.45 2.26 -17.26
C VAL A 491 -12.33 2.60 -16.28
N GLY A 492 -12.66 3.32 -15.21
CA GLY A 492 -11.82 3.51 -14.03
C GLY A 492 -12.02 2.36 -13.04
N CYS A 493 -10.93 1.87 -12.46
CA CYS A 493 -10.89 0.64 -11.66
C CYS A 493 -10.34 0.95 -10.26
N ILE A 494 -11.22 1.10 -9.27
CA ILE A 494 -10.87 1.49 -7.90
C ILE A 494 -10.90 0.24 -7.01
N GLY A 495 -9.74 -0.26 -6.59
CA GLY A 495 -9.67 -1.28 -5.54
C GLY A 495 -9.86 -0.63 -4.16
N ILE A 496 -10.71 -1.21 -3.31
CA ILE A 496 -10.81 -0.78 -1.91
C ILE A 496 -9.64 -1.44 -1.16
N PRO A 497 -8.77 -0.69 -0.47
CA PRO A 497 -7.60 -1.25 0.20
C PRO A 497 -7.97 -1.89 1.55
N THR A 498 -7.17 -2.85 2.00
CA THR A 498 -7.43 -3.61 3.25
C THR A 498 -7.31 -2.77 4.52
N ASN A 499 -6.67 -1.60 4.44
CA ASN A 499 -6.51 -0.62 5.51
C ASN A 499 -7.48 0.58 5.40
N ALA A 500 -8.55 0.48 4.59
CA ALA A 500 -9.58 1.51 4.53
C ALA A 500 -10.19 1.78 5.92
N ASP A 501 -10.33 3.05 6.28
CA ASP A 501 -10.91 3.51 7.54
C ASP A 501 -12.33 2.98 7.67
N VAL A 502 -12.61 2.29 8.78
CA VAL A 502 -13.93 1.72 9.06
C VAL A 502 -14.73 2.61 10.00
N THR A 503 -15.92 2.99 9.56
CA THR A 503 -16.96 3.60 10.38
C THR A 503 -18.27 2.85 10.18
N GLY A 504 -19.27 3.10 11.03
CA GLY A 504 -20.55 2.43 10.91
C GLY A 504 -21.47 2.68 12.10
N VAL A 505 -22.70 2.19 11.97
CA VAL A 505 -23.70 2.22 13.04
C VAL A 505 -24.42 0.88 13.10
N CYS A 506 -24.69 0.38 14.30
CA CYS A 506 -25.46 -0.84 14.53
C CYS A 506 -26.75 -0.46 15.26
N GLY A 507 -27.85 -0.37 14.52
CA GLY A 507 -29.21 -0.25 15.06
C GLY A 507 -29.84 -1.62 15.31
N GLN A 508 -31.10 -1.62 15.76
CA GLN A 508 -31.86 -2.86 15.95
C GLN A 508 -32.16 -3.53 14.60
N ASN A 509 -32.84 -2.81 13.69
CA ASN A 509 -33.31 -3.34 12.41
C ASN A 509 -32.44 -2.91 11.21
N THR A 510 -31.48 -2.00 11.42
CA THR A 510 -30.58 -1.48 10.38
C THR A 510 -29.15 -1.40 10.89
N SER A 511 -28.18 -1.84 10.10
CA SER A 511 -26.76 -1.71 10.38
C SER A 511 -26.04 -1.14 9.17
N GLN A 512 -24.95 -0.41 9.38
CA GLN A 512 -24.16 0.21 8.31
C GLN A 512 -22.68 -0.07 8.48
N LEU A 513 -22.03 -0.46 7.39
CA LEU A 513 -20.59 -0.52 7.24
C LEU A 513 -20.19 0.57 6.24
N SER A 514 -19.38 1.53 6.68
CA SER A 514 -18.82 2.59 5.84
C SER A 514 -17.30 2.44 5.80
N LEU A 515 -16.76 2.30 4.60
CA LEU A 515 -15.32 2.23 4.35
C LEU A 515 -14.89 3.52 3.63
N SER A 516 -13.90 4.21 4.18
CA SER A 516 -13.35 5.44 3.61
C SER A 516 -11.84 5.35 3.40
N PHE A 517 -11.30 5.92 2.32
CA PHE A 517 -9.87 5.92 2.03
C PHE A 517 -9.47 7.10 1.15
N HIS A 518 -8.16 7.38 1.06
CA HIS A 518 -7.59 8.61 0.47
C HIS A 518 -8.21 9.88 1.06
N ALA A 519 -7.97 10.13 2.36
CA ALA A 519 -8.47 11.31 3.10
C ALA A 519 -9.99 11.54 2.99
N GLY A 520 -10.77 10.48 2.75
CA GLY A 520 -12.22 10.54 2.58
C GLY A 520 -12.69 10.94 1.18
N GLU A 521 -11.80 10.98 0.17
CA GLU A 521 -12.20 11.15 -1.23
C GLU A 521 -13.03 9.97 -1.74
N PHE A 522 -12.81 8.76 -1.21
CA PHE A 522 -13.54 7.55 -1.58
C PHE A 522 -14.29 7.02 -0.36
N ASN A 523 -15.60 6.87 -0.49
CA ASN A 523 -16.48 6.35 0.56
C ASN A 523 -17.43 5.30 -0.05
N ILE A 524 -17.53 4.13 0.58
CA ILE A 524 -18.56 3.13 0.27
C ILE A 524 -19.29 2.71 1.54
N THR A 525 -20.61 2.85 1.52
CA THR A 525 -21.51 2.48 2.62
C THR A 525 -22.45 1.37 2.19
N PHE A 526 -22.34 0.22 2.87
CA PHE A 526 -23.32 -0.86 2.81
C PHE A 526 -24.31 -0.68 3.94
N THR A 527 -25.60 -0.54 3.61
CA THR A 527 -26.70 -0.59 4.58
C THR A 527 -27.33 -1.96 4.55
N PHE A 528 -27.34 -2.61 5.71
CA PHE A 528 -28.02 -3.86 5.97
C PHE A 528 -29.34 -3.57 6.66
N SER A 529 -30.39 -4.30 6.29
CA SER A 529 -31.68 -4.27 6.99
C SER A 529 -32.13 -5.66 7.36
N GLU A 530 -32.74 -5.76 8.54
CA GLU A 530 -33.52 -6.91 8.95
C GLU A 530 -34.91 -6.86 8.29
N SER A 531 -35.31 -7.97 7.67
CA SER A 531 -36.63 -8.17 7.06
C SER A 531 -37.48 -9.04 8.00
N PRO A 532 -38.46 -8.46 8.71
CA PRO A 532 -39.25 -9.17 9.70
C PRO A 532 -40.21 -10.15 9.03
N GLN A 533 -40.45 -11.29 9.69
CA GLN A 533 -41.22 -12.37 9.10
C GLN A 533 -42.70 -12.01 8.80
N ASN A 534 -43.16 -12.31 7.58
CA ASN A 534 -44.60 -12.36 7.28
C ASN A 534 -45.20 -13.68 7.82
N SER A 535 -46.30 -13.62 8.59
CA SER A 535 -46.67 -14.63 9.60
C SER A 535 -47.18 -16.00 9.10
N SER A 536 -46.89 -16.37 7.85
CA SER A 536 -47.45 -17.53 7.16
C SER A 536 -46.67 -18.84 7.34
N ASN A 537 -45.46 -18.83 7.93
CA ASN A 537 -44.59 -20.02 8.02
C ASN A 537 -43.76 -20.05 9.32
N PRO A 538 -44.23 -20.61 10.45
CA PRO A 538 -43.62 -20.42 11.79
C PRO A 538 -42.22 -21.03 12.06
N GLY A 539 -41.40 -21.31 11.03
CA GLY A 539 -40.13 -22.05 11.12
C GLY A 539 -38.90 -21.35 10.53
N SER A 540 -38.97 -20.07 10.16
CA SER A 540 -37.80 -19.30 9.69
C SER A 540 -37.67 -18.00 10.47
N GLY A 541 -36.62 -17.89 11.29
CA GLY A 541 -36.29 -16.61 11.95
C GLY A 541 -35.96 -15.51 10.93
N ASP A 542 -35.91 -14.28 11.42
CA ASP A 542 -35.75 -13.07 10.63
C ASP A 542 -34.49 -13.11 9.74
N LYS A 543 -34.57 -12.43 8.59
CA LYS A 543 -33.50 -12.36 7.60
C LYS A 543 -32.79 -11.02 7.67
N PHE A 544 -31.50 -10.99 7.33
CA PHE A 544 -30.84 -9.77 6.90
C PHE A 544 -30.48 -9.85 5.41
N GLY A 545 -30.30 -8.68 4.80
CA GLY A 545 -29.64 -8.51 3.50
C GLY A 545 -29.09 -7.10 3.37
N VAL A 546 -28.24 -6.84 2.36
CA VAL A 546 -27.87 -5.48 1.97
C VAL A 546 -29.04 -4.87 1.21
N SER A 547 -29.66 -3.84 1.79
CA SER A 547 -30.79 -3.12 1.21
C SER A 547 -30.43 -1.82 0.52
N GLN A 548 -29.22 -1.30 0.76
CA GLN A 548 -28.70 -0.16 0.03
C GLN A 548 -27.17 -0.20 -0.04
N VAL A 549 -26.63 0.10 -1.23
CA VAL A 549 -25.22 0.47 -1.39
C VAL A 549 -25.15 1.93 -1.82
N SER A 550 -24.38 2.73 -1.08
CA SER A 550 -24.03 4.10 -1.48
C SER A 550 -22.53 4.16 -1.74
N VAL A 551 -22.13 4.70 -2.89
CA VAL A 551 -20.74 5.03 -3.20
C VAL A 551 -20.61 6.52 -3.46
N GLU A 552 -19.51 7.08 -3.00
CA GLU A 552 -19.13 8.45 -3.24
C GLU A 552 -17.63 8.48 -3.55
N TYR A 553 -17.27 9.09 -4.67
CA TYR A 553 -15.87 9.23 -5.09
C TYR A 553 -15.67 10.50 -5.91
N PHE A 554 -14.42 10.96 -6.00
CA PHE A 554 -14.03 12.02 -6.92
C PHE A 554 -13.37 11.42 -8.17
N ILE A 555 -13.71 11.97 -9.34
CA ILE A 555 -12.99 11.73 -10.59
C ILE A 555 -11.64 12.48 -10.47
N ASN A 556 -10.55 11.74 -10.57
CA ASN A 556 -9.17 12.27 -10.55
C ASN A 556 -8.30 11.44 -11.50
N ASP A 557 -7.12 11.95 -11.89
CA ASP A 557 -6.23 11.28 -12.84
C ASP A 557 -5.64 9.94 -12.37
N ILE A 558 -5.81 9.57 -11.09
CA ILE A 558 -5.29 8.30 -10.54
C ILE A 558 -6.16 7.13 -11.00
N TRP A 559 -7.48 7.21 -10.81
CA TRP A 559 -8.43 6.15 -11.22
C TRP A 559 -9.15 6.45 -12.53
N PHE A 560 -9.13 7.71 -12.97
CA PHE A 560 -9.81 8.21 -14.16
C PHE A 560 -8.85 9.06 -15.01
N PRO A 561 -7.72 8.50 -15.48
CA PRO A 561 -6.74 9.24 -16.28
C PRO A 561 -7.38 9.85 -17.53
N SER A 562 -7.04 11.11 -17.82
CA SER A 562 -7.54 11.87 -18.97
C SER A 562 -9.07 12.07 -19.02
N ALA A 563 -9.79 11.95 -17.90
CA ALA A 563 -11.23 12.19 -17.86
C ALA A 563 -11.58 13.65 -18.18
N GLN A 564 -12.69 13.88 -18.90
CA GLN A 564 -13.17 15.24 -19.17
C GLN A 564 -13.66 15.99 -17.91
N GLN A 565 -13.90 15.26 -16.82
CA GLN A 565 -14.63 15.75 -15.64
C GLN A 565 -13.78 15.62 -14.37
N GLN A 566 -12.48 15.96 -14.45
CA GLN A 566 -11.59 15.94 -13.28
C GLN A 566 -12.12 16.83 -12.15
N GLY A 567 -11.92 16.37 -10.91
CA GLY A 567 -12.45 16.98 -9.69
C GLY A 567 -13.96 16.79 -9.46
N GLN A 568 -14.70 16.13 -10.37
CA GLN A 568 -16.13 15.92 -10.18
C GLN A 568 -16.40 14.88 -9.09
N ARG A 569 -17.22 15.25 -8.11
CA ARG A 569 -17.78 14.32 -7.12
C ARG A 569 -18.93 13.51 -7.73
N VAL A 570 -18.75 12.19 -7.83
CA VAL A 570 -19.81 11.25 -8.19
C VAL A 570 -20.38 10.64 -6.92
N LYS A 571 -21.70 10.75 -6.73
CA LYS A 571 -22.43 10.12 -5.63
C LYS A 571 -23.57 9.28 -6.19
N ILE A 572 -23.59 8.00 -5.82
CA ILE A 572 -24.58 7.02 -6.28
C ILE A 572 -25.13 6.31 -5.05
N THR A 573 -26.44 6.28 -4.90
CA THR A 573 -27.12 5.53 -3.85
C THR A 573 -28.15 4.63 -4.51
N THR A 574 -28.03 3.33 -4.27
CA THR A 574 -28.85 2.30 -4.90
C THR A 574 -29.65 1.59 -3.80
N PRO A 575 -30.89 2.04 -3.52
CA PRO A 575 -31.75 1.47 -2.48
C PRO A 575 -32.51 0.23 -2.99
N ASN A 576 -33.27 -0.41 -2.09
CA ASN A 576 -34.15 -1.55 -2.37
C ASN A 576 -33.40 -2.75 -2.98
N MET A 577 -32.17 -2.98 -2.52
CA MET A 577 -31.42 -4.19 -2.85
C MET A 577 -31.91 -5.38 -2.01
N GLU A 578 -31.80 -6.58 -2.56
CA GLU A 578 -32.08 -7.86 -1.88
C GLU A 578 -30.90 -8.80 -2.15
N ILE A 579 -29.69 -8.38 -1.73
CA ILE A 579 -28.43 -9.09 -2.01
C ILE A 579 -27.73 -9.49 -0.71
N PHE A 580 -26.90 -10.54 -0.80
CA PHE A 580 -26.13 -11.10 0.32
C PHE A 580 -27.00 -11.49 1.53
N GLU A 581 -28.14 -12.15 1.26
CA GLU A 581 -29.11 -12.52 2.28
C GLU A 581 -28.73 -13.76 3.11
N ALA A 582 -28.85 -13.67 4.43
CA ALA A 582 -28.90 -14.84 5.32
C ALA A 582 -29.86 -14.60 6.50
N ARG A 583 -30.00 -15.60 7.39
CA ARG A 583 -30.78 -15.44 8.62
C ARG A 583 -29.99 -14.67 9.67
N VAL A 584 -30.67 -13.87 10.48
CA VAL A 584 -30.07 -13.20 11.64
C VAL A 584 -29.51 -14.25 12.61
N GLY A 585 -28.30 -14.00 13.12
CA GLY A 585 -27.53 -14.98 13.89
C GLY A 585 -26.79 -16.04 13.03
N GLN A 586 -26.88 -15.98 11.70
CA GLN A 586 -25.96 -16.62 10.77
C GLN A 586 -25.04 -15.57 10.13
N SER A 587 -24.00 -16.03 9.43
CA SER A 587 -23.23 -15.19 8.51
C SER A 587 -23.57 -15.54 7.05
N TYR A 588 -23.33 -14.64 6.11
CA TYR A 588 -23.41 -14.89 4.66
C TYR A 588 -22.00 -15.05 4.11
N GLN A 589 -21.75 -16.07 3.28
CA GLN A 589 -20.43 -16.36 2.73
C GLN A 589 -20.51 -16.66 1.21
N CYS A 590 -19.63 -16.04 0.43
CA CYS A 590 -19.53 -16.23 -1.02
C CYS A 590 -18.09 -16.00 -1.52
N MET A 591 -17.39 -17.05 -1.90
CA MET A 591 -16.00 -17.01 -2.37
C MET A 591 -15.90 -16.55 -3.83
N ARG A 592 -16.92 -16.84 -4.65
CA ARG A 592 -16.95 -16.44 -6.07
C ARG A 592 -17.06 -14.93 -6.25
N GLN A 593 -16.39 -14.44 -7.30
CA GLN A 593 -16.48 -13.05 -7.72
C GLN A 593 -17.91 -12.74 -8.21
N THR A 594 -18.60 -11.85 -7.51
CA THR A 594 -19.97 -11.39 -7.78
C THR A 594 -19.95 -9.91 -8.20
N ASN A 595 -20.91 -9.49 -9.03
CA ASN A 595 -21.02 -8.13 -9.54
C ASN A 595 -22.36 -7.47 -9.16
N VAL A 596 -22.28 -6.39 -8.40
CA VAL A 596 -23.41 -5.57 -7.95
C VAL A 596 -23.49 -4.31 -8.81
N THR A 597 -24.51 -4.24 -9.68
CA THR A 597 -24.73 -3.05 -10.52
C THR A 597 -25.34 -1.94 -9.67
N LEU A 598 -24.64 -0.80 -9.55
CA LEU A 598 -25.11 0.33 -8.75
C LEU A 598 -25.92 1.31 -9.60
N ASN A 599 -25.44 1.61 -10.82
CA ASN A 599 -26.21 2.33 -11.82
C ASN A 599 -25.77 1.92 -13.23
N LYS A 600 -26.20 2.65 -14.26
CA LYS A 600 -25.83 2.38 -15.65
C LYS A 600 -24.31 2.44 -15.94
N ASP A 601 -23.51 3.16 -15.14
CA ASP A 601 -22.09 3.40 -15.41
C ASP A 601 -21.17 2.74 -14.39
N VAL A 602 -21.68 2.39 -13.21
CA VAL A 602 -20.88 1.93 -12.06
C VAL A 602 -21.34 0.57 -11.57
N THR A 603 -20.38 -0.35 -11.44
CA THR A 603 -20.57 -1.72 -10.94
C THR A 603 -19.52 -2.01 -9.88
N LEU A 604 -19.97 -2.48 -8.72
CA LEU A 604 -19.12 -2.98 -7.65
C LEU A 604 -18.86 -4.46 -7.88
N PHE A 605 -17.60 -4.88 -7.85
CA PHE A 605 -17.19 -6.29 -7.86
C PHE A 605 -16.80 -6.69 -6.45
N THR A 606 -17.26 -7.85 -6.00
CA THR A 606 -17.01 -8.43 -4.68
C THR A 606 -16.44 -9.84 -4.83
N GLN A 607 -15.52 -10.26 -3.98
CA GLN A 607 -14.98 -11.64 -3.94
C GLN A 607 -14.59 -11.99 -2.49
N ASP A 608 -14.51 -13.28 -2.17
CA ASP A 608 -14.11 -13.78 -0.85
C ASP A 608 -14.93 -13.16 0.30
N LEU A 609 -16.22 -12.98 0.03
CA LEU A 609 -17.14 -12.18 0.84
C LEU A 609 -17.68 -13.01 2.00
N HIS A 610 -17.49 -12.53 3.24
CA HIS A 610 -18.03 -13.09 4.47
C HIS A 610 -18.60 -11.95 5.33
N LEU A 611 -19.92 -11.90 5.47
CA LEU A 611 -20.64 -10.81 6.13
C LEU A 611 -21.48 -11.33 7.30
N GLN A 612 -21.47 -10.60 8.42
CA GLN A 612 -22.44 -10.78 9.49
C GLN A 612 -22.80 -9.42 10.12
N PRO A 613 -23.89 -8.78 9.68
CA PRO A 613 -24.57 -7.75 10.43
C PRO A 613 -25.49 -8.38 11.49
N PHE A 614 -25.73 -7.66 12.59
CA PHE A 614 -26.62 -8.06 13.68
C PHE A 614 -26.20 -9.32 14.45
N SER A 615 -26.60 -9.42 15.71
CA SER A 615 -26.41 -10.59 16.58
C SER A 615 -24.99 -11.21 16.53
N VAL A 616 -23.96 -10.37 16.49
CA VAL A 616 -22.55 -10.76 16.51
C VAL A 616 -22.13 -11.11 17.94
N SER A 617 -21.65 -12.34 18.16
CA SER A 617 -21.16 -12.81 19.46
C SER A 617 -19.63 -12.92 19.46
N GLY A 618 -18.96 -11.80 19.72
CA GLY A 618 -17.50 -11.70 19.71
C GLY A 618 -16.92 -11.44 18.32
N TYR A 619 -15.64 -11.75 18.12
CA TYR A 619 -14.91 -11.40 16.90
C TYR A 619 -14.91 -12.48 15.80
N GLY A 620 -15.68 -13.55 15.97
CA GLY A 620 -15.80 -14.66 15.01
C GLY A 620 -17.16 -14.70 14.33
N PHE A 621 -17.19 -15.12 13.06
CA PHE A 621 -18.43 -15.35 12.34
C PHE A 621 -19.21 -16.54 12.90
N ALA A 622 -20.53 -16.39 13.01
CA ALA A 622 -21.48 -17.46 13.25
C ALA A 622 -21.64 -18.36 12.00
N LYS A 623 -22.41 -19.44 12.11
CA LYS A 623 -22.61 -20.46 11.06
C LYS A 623 -22.96 -19.84 9.70
N SER A 624 -22.06 -19.99 8.73
CA SER A 624 -22.23 -19.47 7.36
C SER A 624 -23.42 -20.11 6.62
N TYR A 625 -24.16 -19.25 5.92
CA TYR A 625 -24.97 -19.58 4.75
C TYR A 625 -24.11 -19.30 3.51
N VAL A 626 -23.84 -20.34 2.72
CA VAL A 626 -23.02 -20.25 1.51
C VAL A 626 -23.90 -19.86 0.32
N CYS A 627 -23.42 -18.94 -0.51
CA CYS A 627 -24.14 -18.45 -1.68
C CYS A 627 -24.38 -19.53 -2.76
N PRO A 628 -25.44 -19.43 -3.57
CA PRO A 628 -25.68 -20.35 -4.70
C PRO A 628 -24.60 -20.34 -5.79
N GLU A 629 -23.86 -19.24 -5.92
CA GLU A 629 -22.81 -19.02 -6.92
C GLU A 629 -21.55 -19.81 -6.60
N ASP A 630 -21.26 -20.03 -5.32
CA ASP A 630 -20.21 -20.94 -4.88
C ASP A 630 -20.56 -22.37 -5.28
N PRO A 631 -19.57 -23.20 -5.67
CA PRO A 631 -19.80 -24.60 -5.88
C PRO A 631 -20.23 -25.20 -4.54
N THR A 632 -21.54 -25.42 -4.37
CA THR A 632 -22.04 -26.09 -3.17
C THR A 632 -21.27 -27.39 -3.00
N PRO A 633 -20.88 -27.76 -1.77
CA PRO A 633 -20.40 -29.11 -1.50
C PRO A 633 -21.60 -30.06 -1.64
N GLU A 634 -21.94 -30.39 -2.89
CA GLU A 634 -22.90 -31.44 -3.26
C GLU A 634 -22.45 -32.70 -2.51
N PRO A 635 -23.20 -33.14 -1.49
CA PRO A 635 -22.72 -34.20 -0.63
C PRO A 635 -22.65 -35.48 -1.47
N SER A 636 -21.49 -36.14 -1.47
CA SER A 636 -21.04 -37.14 -2.46
C SER A 636 -21.96 -38.34 -2.69
N TRP A 637 -23.01 -38.51 -1.87
CA TRP A 637 -24.07 -39.51 -2.08
C TRP A 637 -25.03 -39.17 -3.23
N LYS A 638 -25.29 -37.89 -3.54
CA LYS A 638 -26.24 -37.52 -4.60
C LYS A 638 -25.78 -37.93 -6.00
N ALA A 639 -24.48 -37.78 -6.30
CA ALA A 639 -23.89 -38.23 -7.56
C ALA A 639 -24.03 -39.75 -7.80
N ASN A 640 -24.22 -40.53 -6.73
CA ASN A 640 -24.28 -41.99 -6.78
C ASN A 640 -25.72 -42.56 -6.78
N ILE A 641 -26.76 -41.73 -6.62
CA ILE A 641 -28.15 -42.20 -6.57
C ILE A 641 -28.60 -42.89 -7.86
N VAL A 642 -28.30 -42.31 -9.03
CA VAL A 642 -28.71 -42.90 -10.31
C VAL A 642 -27.97 -44.22 -10.59
N PRO A 643 -26.62 -44.31 -10.45
CA PRO A 643 -25.90 -45.58 -10.52
C PRO A 643 -26.40 -46.64 -9.53
N MET A 644 -26.65 -46.28 -8.26
CA MET A 644 -27.13 -47.23 -7.25
C MET A 644 -28.56 -47.73 -7.54
N ALA A 645 -29.47 -46.85 -7.93
CA ALA A 645 -30.84 -47.24 -8.28
C ALA A 645 -30.87 -48.18 -9.51
N VAL A 646 -30.07 -47.88 -10.53
CA VAL A 646 -29.92 -48.74 -11.72
C VAL A 646 -29.27 -50.08 -11.35
N GLY A 647 -28.25 -50.08 -10.49
CA GLY A 647 -27.61 -51.30 -9.99
C GLY A 647 -28.58 -52.22 -9.22
N CYS A 648 -29.37 -51.66 -8.30
CA CYS A 648 -30.39 -52.39 -7.56
C CYS A 648 -31.50 -52.95 -8.47
N ALA A 649 -31.95 -52.18 -9.46
CA ALA A 649 -32.97 -52.62 -10.42
C ALA A 649 -32.47 -53.78 -11.31
N LEU A 650 -31.24 -53.67 -11.83
CA LEU A 650 -30.61 -54.74 -12.62
C LEU A 650 -30.35 -56.00 -11.78
N GLY A 651 -29.87 -55.85 -10.55
CA GLY A 651 -29.66 -56.96 -9.61
C GLY A 651 -30.95 -57.73 -9.32
N ALA A 652 -32.04 -57.01 -9.01
CA ALA A 652 -33.35 -57.62 -8.79
C ALA A 652 -33.86 -58.34 -10.05
N PHE A 653 -33.68 -57.77 -11.24
CA PHE A 653 -34.10 -58.38 -12.50
C PHE A 653 -33.37 -59.70 -12.78
N VAL A 654 -32.04 -59.74 -12.58
CA VAL A 654 -31.24 -60.97 -12.73
C VAL A 654 -31.69 -62.05 -11.74
N ILE A 655 -31.98 -61.71 -10.49
CA ILE A 655 -32.49 -62.65 -9.48
C ILE A 655 -33.84 -63.23 -9.89
N VAL A 656 -34.77 -62.39 -10.38
CA VAL A 656 -36.09 -62.86 -10.85
C VAL A 656 -35.98 -63.78 -12.08
N VAL A 657 -35.13 -63.44 -13.04
CA VAL A 657 -34.92 -64.26 -14.25
C VAL A 657 -34.23 -65.59 -13.92
N THR A 658 -33.22 -65.59 -13.06
CA THR A 658 -32.51 -66.83 -12.64
C THR A 658 -33.40 -67.74 -11.81
N LEU A 659 -34.16 -67.20 -10.85
CA LEU A 659 -35.16 -67.99 -10.11
C LEU A 659 -36.28 -68.51 -11.01
N GLY A 660 -36.80 -67.67 -11.91
CA GLY A 660 -37.86 -68.05 -12.85
C GLY A 660 -37.42 -69.18 -13.79
N THR A 661 -36.24 -69.04 -14.41
CA THR A 661 -35.67 -70.09 -15.28
C THR A 661 -35.32 -71.36 -14.50
N TYR A 662 -34.77 -71.26 -13.29
CA TYR A 662 -34.52 -72.42 -12.42
C TYR A 662 -35.81 -73.14 -12.03
N ILE A 663 -36.88 -72.42 -11.68
CA ILE A 663 -38.20 -73.01 -11.36
C ILE A 663 -38.80 -73.69 -12.60
N VAL A 664 -38.71 -73.07 -13.79
CA VAL A 664 -39.17 -73.69 -15.05
C VAL A 664 -38.35 -74.93 -15.40
N TYR A 665 -37.02 -74.88 -15.28
CA TYR A 665 -36.12 -76.01 -15.48
C TYR A 665 -36.45 -77.16 -14.53
N ARG A 666 -36.60 -76.87 -13.22
CA ARG A 666 -36.95 -77.87 -12.20
C ARG A 666 -38.36 -78.43 -12.39
N ARG A 667 -39.33 -77.63 -12.87
CA ARG A 667 -40.66 -78.11 -13.30
C ARG A 667 -40.57 -78.99 -14.55
N ARG A 668 -39.74 -78.66 -15.54
CA ARG A 668 -39.50 -79.48 -16.74
C ARG A 668 -38.82 -80.81 -16.39
N GLN A 669 -37.80 -80.82 -15.53
CA GLN A 669 -37.21 -82.07 -15.03
C GLN A 669 -38.21 -82.93 -14.27
N LYS A 670 -39.05 -82.35 -13.40
CA LYS A 670 -40.14 -83.10 -12.76
C LYS A 670 -41.15 -83.68 -13.76
N ARG A 671 -41.42 -83.00 -14.89
CA ARG A 671 -42.25 -83.54 -15.98
C ARG A 671 -41.56 -84.65 -16.77
N MET A 672 -40.26 -84.55 -17.04
CA MET A 672 -39.49 -85.60 -17.72
C MET A 672 -39.30 -86.85 -16.83
N ALA A 673 -39.10 -86.67 -15.53
CA ALA A 673 -39.12 -87.77 -14.56
C ALA A 673 -40.50 -88.45 -14.43
N GLY A 674 -41.58 -87.79 -14.85
CA GLY A 674 -42.92 -88.38 -14.95
C GLY A 674 -43.22 -89.10 -16.27
N TYR A 675 -42.36 -88.96 -17.29
CA TYR A 675 -42.52 -89.61 -18.60
C TYR A 675 -41.70 -90.90 -18.76
N SER A 676 -40.91 -91.27 -17.75
CA SER A 676 -40.18 -92.55 -17.69
C SER A 676 -40.96 -93.68 -16.99
N LEU A 677 -42.29 -93.55 -16.88
CA LEU A 677 -43.19 -94.56 -16.29
C LEU A 677 -44.45 -94.85 -17.12
N LEU A 678 -44.50 -94.43 -18.39
CA LEU A 678 -45.57 -94.80 -19.35
C LEU A 678 -45.00 -95.13 -20.74
N SER A 679 -44.09 -96.10 -20.80
CA SER A 679 -43.77 -96.84 -22.03
C SER A 679 -43.23 -98.25 -21.70
N THR A 680 -44.07 -99.03 -21.02
CA THR A 680 -43.97 -100.50 -20.96
C THR A 680 -45.39 -101.07 -21.04
N THR A 681 -45.90 -101.12 -22.27
CA THR A 681 -46.87 -102.06 -22.90
C THR A 681 -47.46 -101.36 -24.12
#